data_AF-A0A284RGQ9-F1
#
_entry.id   AF-A0A284RGQ9-F1
#
_cell.length_a   1.000
_cell.length_b   1.000
_cell.length_c   1.000
_cell.angle_alpha   90.00
_cell.angle_beta   90.00
_cell.angle_gamma   90.00
#
_symmetry.space_group_name_H-M   'P 1'
#
loop_
_entity.id
_entity.type
_entity.pdbx_description
1 polymer ?
#
loop_
_entity_poly.entity_id
_entity_poly.type
_entity_poly.pdbx_seq_one_letter_code
_entity_poly.pdbx_strand_id
1 'polypeptide(L)'
;MSAKTSLSKQRSQIVHLLFDNTGNFQDTQDVIPSSRATRLISDPERFLKVSFPTKLKDNLVRQLLVDKIKNGIIFGGKKYIFFGYTESQLKESRVLFFQEREDWTVHSLKTVLGDLNSVYRGYGYGKYAARLGLSFSSTVPALEVGLEDRYLLEDLTADDGSDCSDGCGMIRDSFANQVCSTIGVSEDTCVFQIRLGGIKGLFVRYKDEVFDRICGDSEAKVAYRRSMFKYDDGPLMLEVQNVNRPPRSARLNIQFIVLLMTLGIQLKVFESLLRKQLDDLEQIMVNRQKAIDCVDGELDSEGNDFDQECKLYEMLLAGFDLSEGHLACLLKRFQKRSLDSLRTKLQIRVKDSAYLYGVVDELGILEEGQVYINLPYQGGPQVGTFLVGRNPAYSPGDLRRLEAVNVPELSHLTNCIVFAGKGRYSEPSQMGGGDLDGDRYLILKDADLVPDPEKIRPPKMKSDPTPSGPSTTQVEDDTSSSDDDESQGEYATPLSEDDASSSAYSSLSQMNRDAVKVFMNLRGNRLLGQMALAWMRQVGKTEELADQAYCAGLVPLIEKVLDIAKTGENIESVKKRFYALKTLKIAPSSDWKDPIKHLQSLVPNPPGDSQDDFQCDPDLILKGIALREDWDASIAEGRDSLKAFNKALSRAITSDKKSKENQSWKSNAKDNETAAERIRREYLERYFSVRHVLDDPPRLMLRASAWYSVGYENEKSAFSWLGLRWLNHIKALRSGILPITVGTIQKPLIPVHREETEDGTSYYAPATSMVEDANNDSDVTMHTASDGEGDEDDESFYSMSDSDDDIVSDIEEDLTPQVCRSPSPLGTESSRSSTAGSFETCDTWPTASYYETAEDTDVEEELPSIPRSRPSGGRTLPVTRQWSEETLVNDVDVVGPVDKVRLPPSPISRPGPPRRGIRSSFGPRLDDAEPAPPRPVSPHLSSPPPTPPPSSRRAEKSRATDAGPSSSSSRRRTHRTSRPTIDTSDPISSIPPTPVSPRPNPRQTTPHPEKPREPVASNYPQCSRTPGGRHTWKINANAFQRTYACSNCTIKVKEKALKGLPSDGRRWEAFAMTG
;
A
#
# COMPACT_ATOMS: atom_id res chain seq x y z
N MET A 1 14.32 14.92 1.16
CA MET A 1 14.64 13.88 0.16
C MET A 1 13.67 12.71 0.38
N SER A 2 12.75 12.41 -0.55
CA SER A 2 11.90 11.19 -0.51
C SER A 2 11.11 10.99 -1.82
N ALA A 3 11.79 10.83 -2.96
CA ALA A 3 11.14 10.83 -4.29
C ALA A 3 11.44 9.59 -5.17
N LYS A 4 12.19 8.60 -4.66
CA LYS A 4 12.60 7.36 -5.39
C LYS A 4 12.25 6.07 -4.63
N THR A 5 11.06 5.99 -4.04
CA THR A 5 10.68 4.87 -3.13
C THR A 5 9.45 4.07 -3.56
N SER A 6 8.67 4.52 -4.56
CA SER A 6 7.50 3.78 -5.04
C SER A 6 7.88 2.75 -6.11
N LEU A 7 7.51 1.49 -5.89
CA LEU A 7 7.69 0.40 -6.85
C LEU A 7 6.58 0.48 -7.91
N SER A 8 6.89 1.04 -9.08
CA SER A 8 5.90 1.30 -10.12
C SER A 8 5.41 0.00 -10.76
N LYS A 9 4.11 -0.28 -10.65
CA LYS A 9 3.49 -1.49 -11.19
C LYS A 9 2.67 -1.18 -12.44
N GLN A 10 2.99 -1.86 -13.54
CA GLN A 10 2.16 -1.88 -14.74
C GLN A 10 0.74 -2.37 -14.43
N ARG A 11 -0.22 -1.98 -15.27
CA ARG A 11 -1.61 -2.48 -15.23
C ARG A 11 -1.91 -3.31 -16.48
N SER A 12 -2.87 -4.23 -16.38
CA SER A 12 -3.36 -5.10 -17.44
C SER A 12 -4.88 -5.05 -17.46
N GLN A 13 -5.47 -4.91 -18.64
CA GLN A 13 -6.92 -4.90 -18.82
C GLN A 13 -7.43 -6.33 -19.00
N ILE A 14 -8.49 -6.69 -18.26
CA ILE A 14 -9.15 -8.00 -18.37
C ILE A 14 -10.66 -7.82 -18.53
N VAL A 15 -11.33 -8.84 -19.08
CA VAL A 15 -12.80 -8.86 -19.15
C VAL A 15 -13.35 -9.32 -17.80
N HIS A 16 -14.34 -8.64 -17.25
CA HIS A 16 -14.99 -9.02 -16.00
C HIS A 16 -16.51 -9.04 -16.15
N LEU A 17 -17.06 -10.25 -16.21
CA LEU A 17 -18.51 -10.48 -16.21
C LEU A 17 -19.04 -10.66 -14.78
N LEU A 18 -20.17 -10.01 -14.49
CA LEU A 18 -20.96 -10.19 -13.28
C LEU A 18 -22.24 -10.97 -13.63
N PHE A 19 -22.49 -12.09 -12.95
CA PHE A 19 -23.80 -12.75 -13.04
C PHE A 19 -24.86 -11.94 -12.29
N ASP A 20 -26.03 -11.76 -12.89
CA ASP A 20 -27.21 -11.20 -12.22
C ASP A 20 -28.14 -12.28 -11.62
N ASN A 21 -29.23 -11.83 -10.99
CA ASN A 21 -30.22 -12.71 -10.33
C ASN A 21 -31.02 -13.60 -11.30
N THR A 22 -30.94 -13.36 -12.62
CA THR A 22 -31.58 -14.15 -13.68
C THR A 22 -30.62 -15.13 -14.35
N GLY A 23 -29.32 -15.11 -13.98
CA GLY A 23 -28.28 -15.92 -14.61
C GLY A 23 -27.70 -15.31 -15.89
N ASN A 24 -28.07 -14.07 -16.22
CA ASN A 24 -27.49 -13.30 -17.32
C ASN A 24 -26.20 -12.59 -16.89
N PHE A 25 -25.43 -12.11 -17.87
CA PHE A 25 -24.17 -11.40 -17.65
C PHE A 25 -24.34 -9.88 -17.79
N GLN A 26 -23.72 -9.13 -16.88
CA GLN A 26 -23.40 -7.72 -17.06
C GLN A 26 -21.89 -7.60 -17.28
N ASP A 27 -21.47 -6.84 -18.29
CA ASP A 27 -20.06 -6.63 -18.61
C ASP A 27 -19.46 -5.42 -17.89
N THR A 28 -18.22 -5.58 -17.46
CA THR A 28 -17.36 -4.51 -16.95
C THR A 28 -15.93 -4.76 -17.43
N GLN A 29 -15.32 -3.76 -18.08
CA GLN A 29 -13.87 -3.77 -18.30
C GLN A 29 -13.18 -3.48 -16.97
N ASP A 30 -12.20 -4.31 -16.60
CA ASP A 30 -11.57 -4.29 -15.28
C ASP A 30 -10.05 -4.17 -15.43
N VAL A 31 -9.46 -3.15 -14.82
CA VAL A 31 -8.04 -2.82 -14.98
C VAL A 31 -7.28 -3.29 -13.74
N ILE A 32 -6.71 -4.49 -13.80
CA ILE A 32 -5.96 -5.09 -12.69
C ILE A 32 -4.47 -4.70 -12.76
N PRO A 33 -3.72 -4.81 -11.65
CA PRO A 33 -2.26 -4.77 -11.71
C PRO A 33 -1.67 -5.95 -12.49
N SER A 34 -0.57 -5.71 -13.21
CA SER A 34 0.16 -6.70 -14.00
C SER A 34 0.73 -7.83 -13.12
N SER A 35 0.71 -9.05 -13.67
CA SER A 35 1.09 -10.30 -13.00
C SER A 35 1.84 -11.23 -13.95
N ARG A 36 2.52 -12.27 -13.44
CA ARG A 36 3.20 -13.29 -14.25
C ARG A 36 2.27 -13.84 -15.34
N ALA A 37 1.06 -14.23 -14.96
CA ALA A 37 0.08 -14.82 -15.87
C ALA A 37 -0.36 -13.85 -16.98
N THR A 38 -0.50 -12.55 -16.70
CA THR A 38 -0.86 -11.54 -17.71
C THR A 38 0.33 -11.05 -18.54
N ARG A 39 1.57 -11.29 -18.12
CA ARG A 39 2.80 -10.98 -18.89
C ARG A 39 3.25 -12.09 -19.83
N LEU A 40 2.94 -13.35 -19.52
CA LEU A 40 3.27 -14.51 -20.38
C LEU A 40 2.44 -14.56 -21.68
N ILE A 41 1.36 -13.79 -21.77
CA ILE A 41 0.47 -13.72 -22.93
C ILE A 41 0.48 -12.32 -23.54
N SER A 42 0.40 -12.24 -24.87
CA SER A 42 0.39 -10.99 -25.64
C SER A 42 -0.91 -10.18 -25.49
N ASP A 43 -1.99 -10.84 -25.08
CA ASP A 43 -3.35 -10.28 -25.01
C ASP A 43 -3.99 -10.63 -23.65
N PRO A 44 -3.94 -9.71 -22.67
CA PRO A 44 -4.52 -9.92 -21.35
C PRO A 44 -6.05 -10.05 -21.32
N GLU A 45 -6.79 -9.56 -22.33
CA GLU A 45 -8.26 -9.72 -22.39
C GLU A 45 -8.69 -11.20 -22.49
N ARG A 46 -7.75 -12.08 -22.89
CA ARG A 46 -7.99 -13.52 -22.90
C ARG A 46 -8.35 -14.06 -21.52
N PHE A 47 -7.97 -13.39 -20.44
CA PHE A 47 -8.51 -13.69 -19.11
C PHE A 47 -9.90 -13.07 -18.92
N LEU A 48 -10.87 -13.94 -18.70
CA LEU A 48 -12.23 -13.60 -18.31
C LEU A 48 -12.41 -13.91 -16.81
N LYS A 49 -12.57 -12.86 -16.00
CA LYS A 49 -12.96 -12.95 -14.59
C LYS A 49 -14.49 -13.01 -14.49
N VAL A 50 -15.03 -13.94 -13.71
CA VAL A 50 -16.48 -14.13 -13.54
C VAL A 50 -16.84 -14.01 -12.07
N SER A 51 -17.76 -13.12 -11.72
CA SER A 51 -18.23 -12.91 -10.34
C SER A 51 -19.65 -13.44 -10.12
N PHE A 52 -19.86 -14.18 -9.03
CA PHE A 52 -21.17 -14.63 -8.58
C PHE A 52 -21.59 -13.84 -7.33
N PRO A 53 -22.62 -12.96 -7.37
CA PRO A 53 -23.07 -12.22 -6.20
C PRO A 53 -23.40 -13.11 -4.99
N THR A 54 -23.05 -12.60 -3.81
CA THR A 54 -23.22 -13.32 -2.52
C THR A 54 -24.67 -13.52 -2.04
N LYS A 55 -25.68 -13.09 -2.82
CA LYS A 55 -27.10 -13.42 -2.58
C LYS A 55 -27.68 -14.34 -3.65
N LEU A 56 -26.91 -14.76 -4.67
CA LEU A 56 -27.37 -15.81 -5.58
C LEU A 56 -27.44 -17.13 -4.80
N LYS A 57 -28.60 -17.81 -4.88
CA LYS A 57 -28.83 -19.10 -4.25
C LYS A 57 -27.76 -20.11 -4.68
N ASP A 58 -27.23 -20.88 -3.73
CA ASP A 58 -26.10 -21.76 -4.00
C ASP A 58 -26.40 -22.84 -5.05
N ASN A 59 -27.65 -23.32 -5.15
CA ASN A 59 -28.03 -24.29 -6.17
C ASN A 59 -27.96 -23.70 -7.59
N LEU A 60 -28.39 -22.44 -7.77
CA LEU A 60 -28.27 -21.72 -9.05
C LEU A 60 -26.79 -21.46 -9.39
N VAL A 61 -25.97 -21.07 -8.41
CA VAL A 61 -24.53 -20.88 -8.62
C VAL A 61 -23.82 -22.20 -8.93
N ARG A 62 -24.18 -23.30 -8.27
CA ARG A 62 -23.69 -24.65 -8.57
C ARG A 62 -24.05 -25.05 -10.00
N GLN A 63 -25.30 -24.88 -10.40
CA GLN A 63 -25.78 -25.20 -11.75
C GLN A 63 -25.05 -24.38 -12.83
N LEU A 64 -25.00 -23.05 -12.67
CA LEU A 64 -24.30 -22.15 -13.60
C LEU A 64 -22.80 -22.46 -13.66
N LEU A 65 -22.14 -22.69 -12.51
CA LEU A 65 -20.71 -23.01 -12.47
C LEU A 65 -20.42 -24.35 -13.15
N VAL A 66 -21.21 -25.39 -12.91
CA VAL A 66 -21.05 -26.71 -13.56
C VAL A 66 -21.28 -26.60 -15.08
N ASP A 67 -22.32 -25.90 -15.51
CA ASP A 67 -22.59 -25.62 -16.93
C ASP A 67 -21.43 -24.88 -17.60
N LYS A 68 -21.00 -23.73 -17.05
CA LYS A 68 -19.92 -22.95 -17.67
C LYS A 68 -18.56 -23.66 -17.59
N ILE A 69 -18.26 -24.45 -16.56
CA ILE A 69 -17.05 -25.30 -16.53
C ILE A 69 -17.08 -26.36 -17.64
N LYS A 70 -18.25 -26.97 -17.92
CA LYS A 70 -18.39 -28.01 -18.95
C LYS A 70 -18.38 -27.44 -20.37
N ASN A 71 -19.14 -26.37 -20.61
CA ASN A 71 -19.43 -25.87 -21.95
C ASN A 71 -18.55 -24.66 -22.36
N GLY A 72 -17.99 -23.96 -21.38
CA GLY A 72 -17.33 -22.66 -21.53
C GLY A 72 -18.30 -21.48 -21.46
N ILE A 73 -17.78 -20.27 -21.67
CA ILE A 73 -18.56 -19.04 -21.82
C ILE A 73 -18.29 -18.48 -23.22
N ILE A 74 -19.34 -18.11 -23.95
CA ILE A 74 -19.22 -17.36 -25.21
C ILE A 74 -19.58 -15.90 -24.90
N PHE A 75 -18.66 -14.98 -25.17
CA PHE A 75 -18.85 -13.55 -24.94
C PHE A 75 -18.07 -12.73 -25.97
N GLY A 76 -18.70 -11.74 -26.60
CA GLY A 76 -18.08 -10.94 -27.67
C GLY A 76 -17.56 -11.78 -28.84
N GLY A 77 -18.25 -12.87 -29.20
CA GLY A 77 -17.81 -13.86 -30.20
C GLY A 77 -16.64 -14.76 -29.76
N LYS A 78 -15.90 -14.40 -28.71
CA LYS A 78 -14.79 -15.19 -28.13
C LYS A 78 -15.35 -16.31 -27.24
N LYS A 79 -14.79 -17.53 -27.33
CA LYS A 79 -15.07 -18.63 -26.39
C LYS A 79 -13.98 -18.71 -25.32
N TYR A 80 -14.38 -18.73 -24.05
CA TYR A 80 -13.51 -18.85 -22.89
C TYR A 80 -13.77 -20.17 -22.16
N ILE A 81 -12.70 -20.85 -21.74
CA ILE A 81 -12.70 -22.18 -21.11
C ILE A 81 -12.23 -22.05 -19.65
N PHE A 82 -12.74 -22.89 -18.75
CA PHE A 82 -12.46 -22.75 -17.31
C PHE A 82 -10.97 -22.91 -16.99
N PHE A 83 -10.40 -21.85 -16.39
CA PHE A 83 -8.99 -21.81 -16.01
C PHE A 83 -8.80 -22.22 -14.54
N GLY A 84 -9.68 -21.76 -13.64
CA GLY A 84 -9.62 -22.09 -12.22
C GLY A 84 -10.10 -20.93 -11.34
N TYR A 85 -9.50 -20.81 -10.16
CA TYR A 85 -9.60 -19.62 -9.30
C TYR A 85 -8.44 -19.59 -8.31
N THR A 86 -8.11 -18.40 -7.80
CA THR A 86 -7.11 -18.19 -6.73
C THR A 86 -7.77 -18.16 -5.35
N GLU A 87 -6.96 -18.24 -4.28
CA GLU A 87 -7.46 -18.08 -2.90
C GLU A 87 -8.12 -16.71 -2.64
N SER A 88 -7.64 -15.64 -3.29
CA SER A 88 -8.26 -14.31 -3.21
C SER A 88 -9.62 -14.28 -3.92
N GLN A 89 -9.69 -14.79 -5.15
CA GLN A 89 -10.93 -14.86 -5.93
C GLN A 89 -12.00 -15.71 -5.24
N LEU A 90 -11.62 -16.80 -4.59
CA LEU A 90 -12.53 -17.64 -3.78
C LEU A 90 -13.21 -16.83 -2.66
N LYS A 91 -12.45 -16.02 -1.91
CA LYS A 91 -12.95 -15.13 -0.85
C LYS A 91 -13.90 -14.06 -1.39
N GLU A 92 -13.79 -13.72 -2.67
CA GLU A 92 -14.64 -12.76 -3.38
C GLU A 92 -15.81 -13.42 -4.13
N SER A 93 -15.94 -14.75 -4.12
CA SER A 93 -16.89 -15.54 -4.93
C SER A 93 -16.70 -15.31 -6.46
N ARG A 94 -15.43 -15.30 -6.90
CA ARG A 94 -15.00 -15.11 -8.29
C ARG A 94 -14.25 -16.33 -8.83
N VAL A 95 -14.28 -16.52 -10.16
CA VAL A 95 -13.50 -17.53 -10.88
C VAL A 95 -12.85 -16.96 -12.16
N LEU A 96 -11.92 -17.71 -12.75
CA LEU A 96 -11.24 -17.38 -14.00
C LEU A 96 -11.57 -18.36 -15.12
N PHE A 97 -11.78 -17.80 -16.31
CA PHE A 97 -11.82 -18.45 -17.61
C PHE A 97 -10.73 -17.84 -18.51
N PHE A 98 -10.35 -18.56 -19.57
CA PHE A 98 -9.30 -18.16 -20.50
C PHE A 98 -9.69 -18.45 -21.96
N GLN A 99 -9.40 -17.53 -22.88
CA GLN A 99 -9.57 -17.74 -24.32
C GLN A 99 -8.35 -18.47 -24.90
N GLU A 100 -8.56 -19.74 -25.26
CA GLU A 100 -7.57 -20.52 -26.01
C GLU A 100 -7.46 -20.02 -27.46
N ARG A 101 -6.23 -20.06 -27.99
CA ARG A 101 -5.87 -19.82 -29.41
C ARG A 101 -4.66 -20.72 -29.72
N GLU A 102 -4.13 -20.66 -30.94
CA GLU A 102 -3.01 -21.51 -31.39
C GLU A 102 -1.72 -21.35 -30.57
N ASP A 103 -1.49 -20.17 -30.00
CA ASP A 103 -0.31 -19.84 -29.18
C ASP A 103 -0.38 -20.35 -27.73
N TRP A 104 -1.57 -20.29 -27.12
CA TRP A 104 -1.79 -20.60 -25.71
C TRP A 104 -3.13 -21.31 -25.48
N THR A 105 -3.05 -22.44 -24.78
CA THR A 105 -4.17 -23.19 -24.20
C THR A 105 -4.14 -23.06 -22.68
N VAL A 106 -5.25 -23.39 -22.00
CA VAL A 106 -5.31 -23.54 -20.54
C VAL A 106 -4.27 -24.56 -20.06
N HIS A 107 -4.00 -25.60 -20.86
CA HIS A 107 -2.98 -26.60 -20.54
C HIS A 107 -1.55 -26.04 -20.68
N SER A 108 -1.16 -25.53 -21.85
CA SER A 108 0.20 -25.03 -22.08
C SER A 108 0.56 -23.86 -21.16
N LEU A 109 -0.39 -22.93 -20.92
CA LEU A 109 -0.17 -21.82 -19.99
C LEU A 109 0.04 -22.32 -18.56
N LYS A 110 -0.77 -23.28 -18.07
CA LYS A 110 -0.57 -23.86 -16.72
C LYS A 110 0.77 -24.60 -16.60
N THR A 111 1.19 -25.34 -17.63
CA THR A 111 2.50 -26.02 -17.63
C THR A 111 3.64 -25.02 -17.47
N VAL A 112 3.58 -23.86 -18.13
CA VAL A 112 4.58 -22.78 -17.98
C VAL A 112 4.47 -22.05 -16.63
N LEU A 113 3.37 -22.17 -15.89
CA LEU A 113 3.30 -21.67 -14.50
C LEU A 113 4.00 -22.58 -13.48
N GLY A 114 4.29 -23.84 -13.81
CA GLY A 114 4.95 -24.85 -12.96
C GLY A 114 4.06 -26.04 -12.58
N ASP A 115 4.61 -27.06 -11.88
CA ASP A 115 3.87 -28.29 -11.52
C ASP A 115 2.89 -28.09 -10.35
N LEU A 116 1.81 -27.39 -10.66
CA LEU A 116 0.64 -27.27 -9.80
C LEU A 116 -0.17 -28.59 -9.74
N ASN A 117 0.03 -29.54 -10.66
CA ASN A 117 -0.70 -30.81 -10.67
C ASN A 117 -0.25 -31.74 -9.55
N SER A 118 1.04 -31.79 -9.23
CA SER A 118 1.53 -32.50 -8.04
C SER A 118 1.08 -31.85 -6.74
N VAL A 119 0.95 -30.51 -6.68
CA VAL A 119 0.33 -29.82 -5.54
C VAL A 119 -1.13 -30.25 -5.37
N TYR A 120 -1.93 -30.28 -6.45
CA TYR A 120 -3.32 -30.76 -6.39
C TYR A 120 -3.41 -32.22 -5.94
N ARG A 121 -2.55 -33.11 -6.46
CA ARG A 121 -2.52 -34.54 -6.09
C ARG A 121 -2.10 -34.77 -4.63
N GLY A 122 -1.19 -33.96 -4.09
CA GLY A 122 -0.71 -34.09 -2.70
C GLY A 122 -1.57 -33.39 -1.64
N TYR A 123 -2.22 -32.27 -1.99
CA TYR A 123 -2.86 -31.37 -1.01
C TYR A 123 -4.27 -30.88 -1.40
N GLY A 124 -4.83 -31.37 -2.51
CA GLY A 124 -6.17 -31.03 -2.97
C GLY A 124 -6.30 -29.61 -3.57
N TYR A 125 -7.52 -29.30 -4.04
CA TYR A 125 -7.76 -28.09 -4.84
C TYR A 125 -7.54 -26.78 -4.07
N GLY A 126 -7.78 -26.75 -2.75
CA GLY A 126 -7.57 -25.56 -1.92
C GLY A 126 -6.11 -25.08 -1.91
N LYS A 127 -5.16 -26.01 -1.68
CA LYS A 127 -3.72 -25.70 -1.77
C LYS A 127 -3.30 -25.32 -3.20
N TYR A 128 -3.83 -26.04 -4.20
CA TYR A 128 -3.62 -25.71 -5.61
C TYR A 128 -4.05 -24.27 -5.94
N ALA A 129 -5.24 -23.83 -5.51
CA ALA A 129 -5.74 -22.47 -5.73
C ALA A 129 -4.87 -21.39 -5.04
N ALA A 130 -4.32 -21.71 -3.86
CA ALA A 130 -3.33 -20.86 -3.20
C ALA A 130 -1.99 -20.79 -3.95
N ARG A 131 -1.55 -21.89 -4.60
CA ARG A 131 -0.32 -21.91 -5.41
C ARG A 131 -0.48 -21.25 -6.79
N LEU A 132 -1.61 -21.46 -7.46
CA LEU A 132 -2.00 -20.75 -8.68
C LEU A 132 -2.02 -19.23 -8.46
N GLY A 133 -2.39 -18.78 -7.25
CA GLY A 133 -2.37 -17.38 -6.84
C GLY A 133 -1.00 -16.69 -6.86
N LEU A 134 0.12 -17.41 -6.86
CA LEU A 134 1.44 -16.79 -7.03
C LEU A 134 1.53 -16.13 -8.42
N SER A 135 1.07 -16.81 -9.46
CA SER A 135 1.14 -16.34 -10.85
C SER A 135 0.22 -15.15 -11.16
N PHE A 136 -0.78 -14.89 -10.31
CA PHE A 136 -1.65 -13.71 -10.38
C PHE A 136 -1.27 -12.63 -9.34
N SER A 137 -0.09 -12.73 -8.71
CA SER A 137 0.40 -11.70 -7.79
C SER A 137 0.85 -10.44 -8.52
N SER A 138 0.34 -9.29 -8.07
CA SER A 138 0.74 -7.94 -8.52
C SER A 138 2.22 -7.67 -8.28
N THR A 139 3.03 -7.70 -9.35
CA THR A 139 4.50 -7.82 -9.29
C THR A 139 5.18 -7.06 -10.44
N VAL A 140 6.42 -6.64 -10.22
CA VAL A 140 7.34 -6.10 -11.24
C VAL A 140 8.40 -7.16 -11.56
N PRO A 141 8.62 -7.54 -12.82
CA PRO A 141 9.73 -8.41 -13.19
C PRO A 141 11.06 -7.66 -12.99
N ALA A 142 12.09 -8.37 -12.52
CA ALA A 142 13.43 -7.85 -12.34
C ALA A 142 14.40 -8.52 -13.32
N LEU A 143 15.04 -9.62 -12.89
CA LEU A 143 16.09 -10.31 -13.62
C LEU A 143 15.84 -11.82 -13.61
N GLU A 144 16.33 -12.54 -14.60
CA GLU A 144 16.30 -14.00 -14.57
C GLU A 144 17.36 -14.56 -13.62
N VAL A 145 16.98 -15.64 -12.95
CA VAL A 145 17.81 -16.38 -12.00
C VAL A 145 17.72 -17.85 -12.39
N GLY A 146 18.81 -18.40 -12.91
CA GLY A 146 18.94 -19.82 -13.29
C GLY A 146 18.71 -20.77 -12.13
N LEU A 147 18.88 -22.09 -12.33
CA LEU A 147 18.84 -23.05 -11.22
C LEU A 147 20.19 -23.09 -10.48
N GLU A 148 21.26 -22.94 -11.27
CA GLU A 148 22.64 -22.73 -10.88
C GLU A 148 22.87 -21.44 -10.08
N ASP A 149 22.07 -20.39 -10.31
CA ASP A 149 22.12 -19.12 -9.60
C ASP A 149 21.53 -19.17 -8.16
N ARG A 150 21.09 -20.34 -7.68
CA ARG A 150 20.30 -20.49 -6.45
C ARG A 150 20.97 -21.43 -5.45
N TYR A 151 21.25 -20.92 -4.27
CA TYR A 151 21.64 -21.73 -3.12
C TYR A 151 20.42 -22.16 -2.30
N LEU A 152 20.45 -23.38 -1.72
CA LEU A 152 19.41 -23.87 -0.80
C LEU A 152 19.93 -23.84 0.64
N LEU A 153 19.34 -22.98 1.47
CA LEU A 153 19.62 -22.85 2.89
C LEU A 153 18.73 -23.81 3.72
N GLU A 154 19.28 -24.34 4.81
CA GLU A 154 18.53 -25.08 5.83
C GLU A 154 17.75 -24.12 6.74
N ASP A 155 16.44 -24.31 6.88
CA ASP A 155 15.58 -23.46 7.74
C ASP A 155 16.07 -23.42 9.20
N LEU A 156 16.20 -22.22 9.77
CA LEU A 156 16.69 -21.98 11.13
C LEU A 156 15.57 -22.26 12.14
N THR A 157 15.82 -23.11 13.14
CA THR A 157 14.80 -23.54 14.12
C THR A 157 15.19 -23.20 15.55
N ALA A 158 14.18 -22.83 16.35
CA ALA A 158 14.26 -22.71 17.80
C ALA A 158 14.31 -24.08 18.51
N ASP A 159 14.60 -24.09 19.82
CA ASP A 159 14.73 -25.32 20.62
C ASP A 159 13.44 -26.17 20.64
N ASP A 160 12.26 -25.55 20.47
CA ASP A 160 10.96 -26.24 20.35
C ASP A 160 10.69 -26.82 18.94
N GLY A 161 11.59 -26.57 17.98
CA GLY A 161 11.43 -26.93 16.57
C GLY A 161 10.58 -25.95 15.75
N SER A 162 10.20 -24.78 16.30
CA SER A 162 9.53 -23.74 15.52
C SER A 162 10.51 -22.99 14.61
N ASP A 163 10.07 -22.71 13.38
CA ASP A 163 10.89 -22.06 12.35
C ASP A 163 11.05 -20.56 12.64
N CYS A 164 12.30 -20.10 12.81
CA CYS A 164 12.69 -18.71 12.99
C CYS A 164 12.89 -17.97 11.64
N SER A 165 12.81 -18.70 10.52
CA SER A 165 13.19 -18.26 9.18
C SER A 165 12.12 -18.47 8.10
N ASP A 166 10.94 -19.02 8.41
CA ASP A 166 9.90 -19.40 7.42
C ASP A 166 9.60 -18.26 6.44
N GLY A 167 10.01 -18.46 5.19
CA GLY A 167 9.80 -17.45 4.13
C GLY A 167 10.92 -16.43 3.95
N CYS A 168 12.02 -16.47 4.71
CA CYS A 168 13.14 -15.53 4.61
C CYS A 168 14.36 -16.18 3.91
N GLY A 169 14.96 -15.51 2.94
CA GLY A 169 16.20 -15.92 2.28
C GLY A 169 17.13 -14.72 2.00
N MET A 170 18.23 -14.95 1.29
CA MET A 170 19.28 -13.96 1.05
C MET A 170 19.43 -13.59 -0.44
N ILE A 171 19.93 -12.38 -0.70
CA ILE A 171 20.41 -11.92 -2.01
C ILE A 171 21.76 -11.23 -1.81
N ARG A 172 22.76 -11.54 -2.66
CA ARG A 172 24.09 -10.90 -2.57
C ARG A 172 24.03 -9.45 -3.04
N ASP A 173 24.80 -8.58 -2.39
CA ASP A 173 24.77 -7.12 -2.56
C ASP A 173 24.88 -6.70 -4.03
N SER A 174 25.86 -7.26 -4.76
CA SER A 174 26.09 -6.93 -6.18
C SER A 174 24.94 -7.37 -7.11
N PHE A 175 24.13 -8.36 -6.75
CA PHE A 175 22.90 -8.71 -7.49
C PHE A 175 21.70 -7.89 -7.01
N ALA A 176 21.60 -7.56 -5.72
CA ALA A 176 20.59 -6.65 -5.18
C ALA A 176 20.68 -5.26 -5.82
N ASN A 177 21.89 -4.73 -6.05
CA ASN A 177 22.10 -3.49 -6.80
C ASN A 177 21.50 -3.55 -8.21
N GLN A 178 21.77 -4.63 -8.96
CA GLN A 178 21.21 -4.82 -10.31
C GLN A 178 19.68 -4.86 -10.26
N VAL A 179 19.09 -5.62 -9.33
CA VAL A 179 17.64 -5.67 -9.11
C VAL A 179 17.07 -4.27 -8.81
N CYS A 180 17.71 -3.48 -7.94
CA CYS A 180 17.31 -2.11 -7.64
C CYS A 180 17.29 -1.22 -8.88
N SER A 181 18.37 -1.24 -9.67
CA SER A 181 18.46 -0.47 -10.92
C SER A 181 17.39 -0.88 -11.93
N THR A 182 17.13 -2.18 -12.10
CA THR A 182 16.14 -2.70 -13.06
C THR A 182 14.70 -2.33 -12.68
N ILE A 183 14.33 -2.37 -11.39
CA ILE A 183 12.95 -2.06 -10.95
C ILE A 183 12.75 -0.58 -10.53
N GLY A 184 13.78 0.26 -10.64
CA GLY A 184 13.70 1.70 -10.39
C GLY A 184 13.55 2.13 -8.93
N VAL A 185 14.05 1.32 -7.99
CA VAL A 185 14.05 1.65 -6.54
C VAL A 185 15.42 2.13 -6.06
N SER A 186 15.48 2.60 -4.82
CA SER A 186 16.71 3.14 -4.23
C SER A 186 17.77 2.05 -4.01
N GLU A 187 19.05 2.41 -4.21
CA GLU A 187 20.21 1.50 -4.10
C GLU A 187 20.48 1.04 -2.66
N ASP A 188 19.90 1.68 -1.64
CA ASP A 188 19.94 1.26 -0.24
C ASP A 188 18.79 0.29 0.16
N THR A 189 17.96 -0.15 -0.80
CA THR A 189 16.94 -1.17 -0.56
C THR A 189 17.60 -2.48 -0.13
N CYS A 190 17.11 -3.06 0.97
CA CYS A 190 17.72 -4.24 1.60
C CYS A 190 16.75 -5.40 1.89
N VAL A 191 15.45 -5.22 1.67
CA VAL A 191 14.45 -6.29 1.77
C VAL A 191 13.50 -6.24 0.57
N PHE A 192 13.45 -7.35 -0.17
CA PHE A 192 12.62 -7.52 -1.36
C PHE A 192 11.58 -8.61 -1.09
N GLN A 193 10.29 -8.32 -1.24
CA GLN A 193 9.25 -9.35 -1.21
C GLN A 193 9.10 -9.97 -2.59
N ILE A 194 9.46 -11.23 -2.76
CA ILE A 194 9.73 -11.86 -4.06
C ILE A 194 8.78 -12.98 -4.43
N ARG A 195 8.70 -13.28 -5.72
CA ARG A 195 8.31 -14.57 -6.30
C ARG A 195 9.36 -14.96 -7.34
N LEU A 196 9.77 -16.23 -7.35
CA LEU A 196 10.73 -16.78 -8.31
C LEU A 196 10.30 -18.22 -8.62
N GLY A 197 9.63 -18.42 -9.75
CA GLY A 197 8.92 -19.67 -10.02
C GLY A 197 7.93 -20.00 -8.89
N GLY A 198 8.09 -21.16 -8.26
CA GLY A 198 7.34 -21.56 -7.06
C GLY A 198 7.95 -21.11 -5.72
N ILE A 199 9.07 -20.39 -5.69
CA ILE A 199 9.63 -19.78 -4.47
C ILE A 199 8.84 -18.51 -4.14
N LYS A 200 8.44 -18.34 -2.89
CA LYS A 200 7.79 -17.11 -2.37
C LYS A 200 8.27 -16.81 -0.95
N GLY A 201 8.65 -15.56 -0.73
CA GLY A 201 9.06 -15.05 0.56
C GLY A 201 9.64 -13.64 0.50
N LEU A 202 10.57 -13.34 1.41
CA LEU A 202 11.48 -12.20 1.36
C LEU A 202 12.89 -12.65 0.94
N PHE A 203 13.58 -11.84 0.14
CA PHE A 203 15.05 -11.87 0.05
C PHE A 203 15.64 -10.66 0.76
N VAL A 204 16.61 -10.91 1.63
CA VAL A 204 17.31 -9.94 2.47
C VAL A 204 18.71 -9.74 1.91
N ARG A 205 19.09 -8.48 1.70
CA ARG A 205 20.38 -8.12 1.13
C ARG A 205 21.48 -8.27 2.18
N TYR A 206 22.44 -9.14 1.89
CA TYR A 206 23.67 -9.26 2.65
C TYR A 206 24.86 -8.95 1.76
N LYS A 207 25.96 -8.45 2.34
CA LYS A 207 27.22 -8.23 1.63
C LYS A 207 27.69 -9.50 0.94
N ASP A 208 28.33 -9.34 -0.22
CA ASP A 208 28.90 -10.45 -0.99
C ASP A 208 29.76 -11.37 -0.11
N GLU A 209 30.72 -10.84 0.67
CA GLU A 209 31.62 -11.65 1.51
C GLU A 209 30.93 -12.27 2.75
N VAL A 210 29.66 -11.92 3.00
CA VAL A 210 28.79 -12.54 4.01
C VAL A 210 27.93 -13.62 3.37
N PHE A 211 27.36 -13.35 2.19
CA PHE A 211 26.61 -14.32 1.40
C PHE A 211 27.49 -15.52 1.04
N ASP A 212 28.69 -15.26 0.50
CA ASP A 212 29.63 -16.29 0.06
C ASP A 212 30.02 -17.20 1.23
N ARG A 213 30.37 -16.63 2.39
CA ARG A 213 30.72 -17.36 3.61
C ARG A 213 29.57 -18.25 4.13
N ILE A 214 28.31 -17.81 3.99
CA ILE A 214 27.13 -18.57 4.44
C ILE A 214 26.74 -19.63 3.42
N CYS A 215 26.95 -19.37 2.12
CA CYS A 215 26.63 -20.29 1.02
C CYS A 215 27.82 -21.18 0.59
N GLY A 216 28.93 -21.19 1.35
CA GLY A 216 30.10 -22.04 1.09
C GLY A 216 30.86 -21.69 -0.19
N ASP A 217 31.13 -20.40 -0.41
CA ASP A 217 31.82 -19.83 -1.58
C ASP A 217 31.12 -20.19 -2.91
N SER A 218 29.78 -20.21 -2.88
CA SER A 218 28.93 -20.49 -4.05
C SER A 218 28.69 -19.23 -4.89
N GLU A 219 28.89 -19.35 -6.21
CA GLU A 219 28.58 -18.35 -7.25
C GLU A 219 27.06 -18.02 -7.39
N ALA A 220 26.21 -18.50 -6.48
CA ALA A 220 24.79 -18.23 -6.48
C ALA A 220 24.48 -16.73 -6.28
N LYS A 221 23.44 -16.24 -6.97
CA LYS A 221 22.99 -14.84 -6.88
C LYS A 221 22.01 -14.62 -5.73
N VAL A 222 21.25 -15.66 -5.38
CA VAL A 222 20.25 -15.69 -4.30
C VAL A 222 20.31 -17.01 -3.54
N ALA A 223 19.90 -16.98 -2.27
CA ALA A 223 19.78 -18.15 -1.42
C ALA A 223 18.36 -18.23 -0.86
N TYR A 224 17.72 -19.39 -0.97
CA TYR A 224 16.33 -19.61 -0.57
C TYR A 224 16.22 -20.84 0.34
N ARG A 225 15.15 -20.93 1.13
CA ARG A 225 14.94 -22.05 2.07
C ARG A 225 13.87 -23.03 1.63
N ARG A 226 13.78 -24.18 2.30
CA ARG A 226 12.74 -25.18 1.98
C ARG A 226 11.36 -24.67 2.37
N SER A 227 11.23 -23.90 3.45
CA SER A 227 10.00 -23.15 3.80
C SER A 227 9.49 -22.29 2.64
N MET A 228 10.38 -21.54 1.97
CA MET A 228 10.06 -20.65 0.84
C MET A 228 9.58 -21.39 -0.42
N PHE A 229 9.90 -22.67 -0.58
CA PHE A 229 9.65 -23.43 -1.80
C PHE A 229 8.23 -24.00 -1.83
N LYS A 230 7.38 -23.50 -2.75
CA LYS A 230 5.94 -23.76 -2.72
C LYS A 230 5.44 -24.70 -3.84
N TYR A 231 6.19 -24.90 -4.94
CA TYR A 231 6.01 -25.89 -6.03
C TYR A 231 7.20 -25.88 -7.03
N ASP A 232 7.33 -26.92 -7.86
CA ASP A 232 8.42 -27.17 -8.82
C ASP A 232 8.16 -26.62 -10.25
N ASP A 233 9.19 -26.59 -11.12
CA ASP A 233 9.12 -26.20 -12.55
C ASP A 233 8.56 -24.79 -12.87
N GLY A 234 8.51 -23.88 -11.90
CA GLY A 234 8.06 -22.49 -12.13
C GLY A 234 9.12 -21.60 -12.83
N PRO A 235 8.71 -20.51 -13.54
CA PRO A 235 9.61 -19.66 -14.33
C PRO A 235 10.82 -19.05 -13.60
N LEU A 236 11.89 -18.80 -14.38
CA LEU A 236 13.19 -18.31 -13.89
C LEU A 236 13.24 -16.80 -13.60
N MET A 237 12.23 -16.03 -14.01
CA MET A 237 12.15 -14.59 -13.75
C MET A 237 11.93 -14.31 -12.25
N LEU A 238 12.80 -13.50 -11.65
CA LEU A 238 12.59 -12.92 -10.32
C LEU A 238 11.58 -11.78 -10.41
N GLU A 239 10.55 -11.83 -9.58
CA GLU A 239 9.43 -10.88 -9.60
C GLU A 239 9.24 -10.25 -8.22
N VAL A 240 9.44 -8.93 -8.13
CA VAL A 240 9.32 -8.18 -6.88
C VAL A 240 7.87 -7.71 -6.68
N GLN A 241 7.27 -8.10 -5.56
CA GLN A 241 5.93 -7.67 -5.14
C GLN A 241 5.98 -6.34 -4.39
N ASN A 242 6.93 -6.17 -3.47
CA ASN A 242 7.14 -4.92 -2.72
C ASN A 242 8.56 -4.88 -2.14
N VAL A 243 8.94 -3.76 -1.54
CA VAL A 243 10.27 -3.53 -0.94
C VAL A 243 10.15 -2.84 0.43
N ASN A 244 11.19 -2.90 1.27
CA ASN A 244 11.25 -2.03 2.44
C ASN A 244 11.32 -0.54 2.03
N ARG A 245 10.74 0.32 2.86
CA ARG A 245 10.70 1.79 2.70
C ARG A 245 10.81 2.43 4.09
N PRO A 246 11.33 3.66 4.22
CA PRO A 246 11.20 4.43 5.46
C PRO A 246 9.71 4.53 5.86
N PRO A 247 9.29 3.93 6.99
CA PRO A 247 7.88 3.86 7.37
C PRO A 247 7.40 5.14 8.03
N ARG A 248 6.09 5.41 7.93
CA ARG A 248 5.43 6.44 8.74
C ARG A 248 5.08 5.90 10.12
N SER A 249 4.87 6.81 11.06
CA SER A 249 4.30 6.52 12.37
C SER A 249 3.01 5.69 12.23
N ALA A 250 2.99 4.52 12.89
CA ALA A 250 1.90 3.58 12.80
C ALA A 250 0.60 4.09 13.44
N ARG A 251 -0.50 3.43 13.07
CA ARG A 251 -1.82 3.62 13.65
C ARG A 251 -2.20 2.36 14.42
N LEU A 252 -2.57 2.54 15.68
CA LEU A 252 -3.27 1.51 16.44
C LEU A 252 -4.67 1.32 15.82
N ASN A 253 -5.17 0.10 15.84
CA ASN A 253 -6.58 -0.21 15.57
C ASN A 253 -7.30 -0.53 16.89
N ILE A 254 -8.62 -0.68 16.86
CA ILE A 254 -9.41 -1.05 18.05
C ILE A 254 -8.86 -2.34 18.70
N GLN A 255 -8.41 -3.32 17.92
CA GLN A 255 -7.79 -4.54 18.44
C GLN A 255 -6.58 -4.21 19.33
N PHE A 256 -5.57 -3.51 18.82
CA PHE A 256 -4.40 -3.14 19.61
C PHE A 256 -4.74 -2.24 20.80
N ILE A 257 -5.66 -1.28 20.68
CA ILE A 257 -6.12 -0.45 21.80
C ILE A 257 -6.72 -1.33 22.92
N VAL A 258 -7.59 -2.28 22.57
CA VAL A 258 -8.20 -3.22 23.53
C VAL A 258 -7.17 -4.15 24.14
N LEU A 259 -6.24 -4.71 23.35
CA LEU A 259 -5.20 -5.62 23.86
C LEU A 259 -4.26 -4.89 24.82
N LEU A 260 -3.83 -3.67 24.49
CA LEU A 260 -3.01 -2.83 25.39
C LEU A 260 -3.75 -2.48 26.68
N MET A 261 -5.05 -2.16 26.64
CA MET A 261 -5.87 -1.99 27.85
C MET A 261 -6.00 -3.29 28.66
N THR A 262 -6.09 -4.45 28.01
CA THR A 262 -6.11 -5.78 28.69
C THR A 262 -4.75 -6.10 29.35
N LEU A 263 -3.66 -5.63 28.75
CA LEU A 263 -2.31 -5.59 29.36
C LEU A 263 -2.13 -4.44 30.37
N GLY A 264 -3.19 -3.71 30.72
CA GLY A 264 -3.21 -2.73 31.80
C GLY A 264 -2.70 -1.33 31.47
N ILE A 265 -2.59 -0.97 30.17
CA ILE A 265 -2.41 0.42 29.75
C ILE A 265 -3.69 1.21 30.03
N GLN A 266 -3.57 2.39 30.63
CA GLN A 266 -4.73 3.15 31.11
C GLN A 266 -5.45 3.90 29.98
N LEU A 267 -6.79 3.89 29.98
CA LEU A 267 -7.64 4.58 28.98
C LEU A 267 -7.23 6.03 28.70
N LYS A 268 -6.76 6.75 29.73
CA LYS A 268 -6.26 8.13 29.65
C LYS A 268 -5.13 8.33 28.62
N VAL A 269 -4.32 7.30 28.35
CA VAL A 269 -3.23 7.36 27.35
C VAL A 269 -3.82 7.45 25.95
N PHE A 270 -4.79 6.59 25.63
CA PHE A 270 -5.52 6.64 24.37
C PHE A 270 -6.35 7.91 24.22
N GLU A 271 -6.92 8.45 25.31
CA GLU A 271 -7.53 9.78 25.30
C GLU A 271 -6.52 10.89 24.97
N SER A 272 -5.33 10.86 25.57
CA SER A 272 -4.28 11.86 25.33
C SER A 272 -3.78 11.83 23.87
N LEU A 273 -3.52 10.62 23.36
CA LEU A 273 -3.13 10.41 21.96
C LEU A 273 -4.23 10.85 20.97
N LEU A 274 -5.49 10.49 21.26
CA LEU A 274 -6.64 10.88 20.44
C LEU A 274 -6.84 12.40 20.45
N ARG A 275 -6.86 13.04 21.62
CA ARG A 275 -6.99 14.52 21.75
C ARG A 275 -5.88 15.21 20.97
N LYS A 276 -4.61 14.83 21.19
CA LYS A 276 -3.45 15.36 20.45
C LYS A 276 -3.57 15.23 18.93
N GLN A 277 -4.19 14.15 18.43
CA GLN A 277 -4.47 13.97 17.00
C GLN A 277 -5.66 14.83 16.51
N LEU A 278 -6.67 15.09 17.36
CA LEU A 278 -7.77 16.01 17.07
C LEU A 278 -7.27 17.48 17.08
N ASP A 279 -6.44 17.85 18.05
CA ASP A 279 -5.80 19.17 18.15
C ASP A 279 -4.89 19.45 16.94
N ASP A 280 -4.12 18.44 16.49
CA ASP A 280 -3.31 18.50 15.25
C ASP A 280 -4.21 18.62 14.00
N LEU A 281 -5.40 17.99 13.97
CA LEU A 281 -6.37 18.04 12.86
C LEU A 281 -7.18 19.35 12.80
N GLU A 282 -7.49 19.98 13.92
CA GLU A 282 -8.19 21.29 13.95
C GLU A 282 -7.31 22.38 13.33
N GLN A 283 -5.99 22.32 13.56
CA GLN A 283 -5.03 23.32 13.12
C GLN A 283 -4.67 23.28 11.63
N ILE A 284 -5.03 22.24 10.86
CA ILE A 284 -4.52 22.09 9.47
C ILE A 284 -4.97 23.21 8.53
N MET A 285 -6.09 23.88 8.83
CA MET A 285 -6.60 25.01 8.04
C MET A 285 -5.83 26.32 8.26
N VAL A 286 -5.03 26.41 9.33
CA VAL A 286 -4.35 27.65 9.77
C VAL A 286 -2.84 27.48 10.02
N ASN A 287 -2.34 26.26 10.06
CA ASN A 287 -0.94 25.95 10.34
C ASN A 287 -0.40 24.96 9.29
N ARG A 288 0.43 25.47 8.35
CA ARG A 288 0.98 24.69 7.24
C ARG A 288 1.80 23.49 7.73
N GLN A 289 2.56 23.64 8.82
CA GLN A 289 3.36 22.52 9.34
C GLN A 289 2.47 21.42 9.92
N LYS A 290 1.35 21.75 10.59
CA LYS A 290 0.37 20.76 11.04
C LYS A 290 -0.30 20.05 9.86
N ALA A 291 -0.67 20.79 8.82
CA ALA A 291 -1.21 20.21 7.60
C ALA A 291 -0.20 19.22 6.95
N ILE A 292 1.07 19.61 6.84
CA ILE A 292 2.16 18.77 6.36
C ILE A 292 2.30 17.52 7.25
N ASP A 293 2.50 17.66 8.56
CA ASP A 293 2.70 16.56 9.53
C ASP A 293 1.56 15.53 9.55
N CYS A 294 0.32 16.00 9.30
CA CYS A 294 -0.88 15.17 9.23
C CYS A 294 -0.99 14.43 7.90
N VAL A 295 -0.90 15.15 6.76
CA VAL A 295 -1.03 14.55 5.42
C VAL A 295 0.13 13.61 5.12
N ASP A 296 1.36 14.01 5.43
CA ASP A 296 2.58 13.18 5.36
C ASP A 296 2.42 11.85 6.09
N GLY A 297 1.61 11.85 7.16
CA GLY A 297 1.31 10.67 7.94
C GLY A 297 0.41 9.64 7.26
N GLU A 298 -0.48 10.03 6.35
CA GLU A 298 -1.40 9.11 5.65
C GLU A 298 -0.80 8.53 4.35
N LEU A 299 0.27 9.14 3.82
CA LEU A 299 0.99 8.74 2.59
C LEU A 299 1.60 7.31 2.58
N ASP A 300 1.45 6.53 3.65
CA ASP A 300 1.77 5.09 3.67
C ASP A 300 0.58 4.22 3.19
N SER A 301 -0.54 4.83 2.81
CA SER A 301 -1.74 4.10 2.36
C SER A 301 -1.66 3.71 0.87
N GLU A 302 -1.46 2.42 0.57
CA GLU A 302 -1.53 1.87 -0.81
C GLU A 302 -3.01 1.75 -1.28
N GLY A 303 -3.77 2.85 -1.29
CA GLY A 303 -5.19 2.91 -1.66
C GLY A 303 -5.52 4.01 -2.69
N ASN A 304 -6.75 4.01 -3.23
CA ASN A 304 -7.16 4.93 -4.30
C ASN A 304 -6.99 6.42 -3.96
N ASP A 305 -7.17 6.80 -2.70
CA ASP A 305 -7.04 8.18 -2.23
C ASP A 305 -5.58 8.67 -2.22
N PHE A 306 -4.58 7.79 -2.36
CA PHE A 306 -3.14 8.11 -2.31
C PHE A 306 -2.74 9.22 -3.29
N ASP A 307 -3.29 9.20 -4.51
CA ASP A 307 -3.05 10.25 -5.51
C ASP A 307 -3.58 11.62 -5.07
N GLN A 308 -4.72 11.66 -4.36
CA GLN A 308 -5.26 12.90 -3.79
C GLN A 308 -4.45 13.38 -2.57
N GLU A 309 -3.93 12.46 -1.76
CA GLU A 309 -3.04 12.78 -0.63
C GLU A 309 -1.68 13.29 -1.11
N CYS A 310 -1.09 12.68 -2.15
CA CYS A 310 0.12 13.19 -2.80
C CYS A 310 -0.10 14.61 -3.36
N LYS A 311 -1.22 14.85 -4.06
CA LYS A 311 -1.57 16.18 -4.62
C LYS A 311 -1.73 17.25 -3.54
N LEU A 312 -2.46 16.94 -2.46
CA LEU A 312 -2.58 17.81 -1.29
C LEU A 312 -1.22 18.11 -0.65
N TYR A 313 -0.37 17.09 -0.51
CA TYR A 313 0.97 17.23 0.05
C TYR A 313 1.91 18.07 -0.85
N GLU A 314 1.86 17.90 -2.17
CA GLU A 314 2.59 18.74 -3.12
C GLU A 314 2.16 20.21 -3.03
N MET A 315 0.86 20.51 -2.96
CA MET A 315 0.37 21.88 -2.80
C MET A 315 0.84 22.51 -1.47
N LEU A 316 0.80 21.74 -0.38
CA LEU A 316 1.30 22.22 0.92
C LEU A 316 2.79 22.55 0.89
N LEU A 317 3.61 21.75 0.18
CA LEU A 317 5.05 21.97 0.00
C LEU A 317 5.37 23.08 -1.02
N ALA A 318 4.56 23.26 -2.07
CA ALA A 318 4.76 24.26 -3.12
C ALA A 318 4.43 25.70 -2.70
N GLY A 319 3.85 25.90 -1.50
CA GLY A 319 3.66 27.22 -0.91
C GLY A 319 2.28 27.87 -1.10
N PHE A 320 1.32 27.19 -1.72
CA PHE A 320 -0.07 27.67 -1.84
C PHE A 320 -0.65 28.07 -0.49
N ASP A 321 -1.33 29.21 -0.40
CA ASP A 321 -1.92 29.65 0.87
C ASP A 321 -3.04 28.72 1.34
N LEU A 322 -3.18 28.52 2.65
CA LEU A 322 -4.18 27.60 3.21
C LEU A 322 -5.63 28.08 3.00
N SER A 323 -5.81 29.37 2.69
CA SER A 323 -7.09 29.97 2.30
C SER A 323 -7.43 29.82 0.81
N GLU A 324 -6.51 29.35 -0.04
CA GLU A 324 -6.81 29.10 -1.46
C GLU A 324 -7.94 28.06 -1.56
N GLY A 325 -9.01 28.38 -2.30
CA GLY A 325 -10.27 27.65 -2.26
C GLY A 325 -10.18 26.15 -2.59
N HIS A 326 -9.27 25.73 -3.48
CA HIS A 326 -9.06 24.31 -3.78
C HIS A 326 -8.25 23.60 -2.69
N LEU A 327 -7.12 24.17 -2.24
CA LEU A 327 -6.34 23.63 -1.12
C LEU A 327 -7.19 23.55 0.16
N ALA A 328 -7.93 24.60 0.48
CA ALA A 328 -8.88 24.63 1.60
C ALA A 328 -9.94 23.52 1.46
N CYS A 329 -10.47 23.28 0.26
CA CYS A 329 -11.43 22.20 0.02
C CYS A 329 -10.81 20.81 0.17
N LEU A 330 -9.57 20.60 -0.31
CA LEU A 330 -8.83 19.34 -0.09
C LEU A 330 -8.52 19.12 1.41
N LEU A 331 -8.16 20.16 2.15
CA LEU A 331 -7.94 20.11 3.60
C LEU A 331 -9.24 19.80 4.37
N LYS A 332 -10.37 20.46 4.05
CA LYS A 332 -11.70 20.13 4.61
C LYS A 332 -12.03 18.64 4.40
N ARG A 333 -11.82 18.11 3.19
CA ARG A 333 -12.07 16.69 2.85
C ARG A 333 -11.12 15.74 3.59
N PHE A 334 -9.84 16.08 3.68
CA PHE A 334 -8.84 15.33 4.44
C PHE A 334 -9.22 15.26 5.92
N GLN A 335 -9.53 16.41 6.55
CA GLN A 335 -9.96 16.49 7.94
C GLN A 335 -11.18 15.61 8.19
N LYS A 336 -12.20 15.72 7.33
CA LYS A 336 -13.41 14.88 7.36
C LYS A 336 -13.09 13.39 7.28
N ARG A 337 -12.29 12.94 6.30
CA ARG A 337 -11.88 11.53 6.16
C ARG A 337 -11.11 11.04 7.40
N SER A 338 -10.22 11.85 7.96
CA SER A 338 -9.47 11.53 9.18
C SER A 338 -10.40 11.39 10.39
N LEU A 339 -11.33 12.33 10.58
CA LEU A 339 -12.34 12.27 11.65
C LEU A 339 -13.27 11.06 11.49
N ASP A 340 -13.75 10.77 10.29
CA ASP A 340 -14.56 9.58 10.00
C ASP A 340 -13.79 8.27 10.26
N SER A 341 -12.49 8.22 9.95
CA SER A 341 -11.66 7.04 10.24
C SER A 341 -11.38 6.87 11.74
N LEU A 342 -11.13 7.97 12.47
CA LEU A 342 -11.04 7.95 13.94
C LEU A 342 -12.36 7.49 14.56
N ARG A 343 -13.48 8.09 14.17
CA ARG A 343 -14.82 7.74 14.68
C ARG A 343 -15.22 6.29 14.37
N THR A 344 -14.96 5.79 13.16
CA THR A 344 -15.42 4.45 12.75
C THR A 344 -14.45 3.31 13.08
N LYS A 345 -13.14 3.58 13.22
CA LYS A 345 -12.09 2.55 13.35
C LYS A 345 -11.07 2.81 14.46
N LEU A 346 -11.13 3.96 15.15
CA LEU A 346 -10.12 4.47 16.10
C LEU A 346 -8.68 4.25 15.62
N GLN A 347 -8.37 4.72 14.41
CA GLN A 347 -7.01 4.66 13.84
C GLN A 347 -6.07 5.72 14.43
N ILE A 348 -5.82 5.61 15.75
CA ILE A 348 -5.01 6.56 16.53
C ILE A 348 -3.53 6.43 16.12
N ARG A 349 -2.92 7.54 15.68
CA ARG A 349 -1.52 7.64 15.24
C ARG A 349 -0.58 7.81 16.44
N VAL A 350 0.40 6.91 16.58
CA VAL A 350 1.41 6.95 17.65
C VAL A 350 2.73 7.39 17.04
N LYS A 351 3.27 8.57 17.39
CA LYS A 351 4.41 9.15 16.66
C LYS A 351 5.66 8.25 16.70
N ASP A 352 5.96 7.65 17.86
CA ASP A 352 7.11 6.76 18.09
C ASP A 352 6.76 5.27 17.86
N SER A 353 6.37 4.97 16.61
CA SER A 353 6.01 3.62 16.17
C SER A 353 6.23 3.43 14.66
N ALA A 354 6.19 2.19 14.17
CA ALA A 354 6.28 1.86 12.74
C ALA A 354 5.64 0.49 12.42
N TYR A 355 5.39 0.21 11.13
CA TYR A 355 5.13 -1.15 10.63
C TYR A 355 6.30 -1.62 9.75
N LEU A 356 7.11 -2.54 10.26
CA LEU A 356 8.36 -3.01 9.64
C LEU A 356 8.22 -4.41 9.06
N TYR A 357 8.88 -4.71 7.94
CA TYR A 357 9.06 -6.12 7.53
C TYR A 357 9.90 -6.86 8.56
N GLY A 358 9.46 -8.06 8.94
CA GLY A 358 10.28 -8.98 9.72
C GLY A 358 11.34 -9.66 8.85
N VAL A 359 12.55 -9.81 9.37
CA VAL A 359 13.64 -10.59 8.75
C VAL A 359 14.41 -11.36 9.83
N VAL A 360 15.21 -12.36 9.44
CA VAL A 360 16.03 -13.16 10.37
C VAL A 360 17.50 -12.72 10.36
N ASP A 361 18.16 -12.83 11.52
CA ASP A 361 19.59 -12.62 11.68
C ASP A 361 20.39 -13.84 11.17
N GLU A 362 20.89 -13.76 9.94
CA GLU A 362 21.74 -14.78 9.31
C GLU A 362 23.16 -14.83 9.89
N LEU A 363 23.52 -13.91 10.79
CA LEU A 363 24.82 -13.91 11.49
C LEU A 363 24.74 -14.59 12.86
N GLY A 364 23.53 -14.86 13.38
CA GLY A 364 23.31 -15.53 14.67
C GLY A 364 23.77 -14.75 15.90
N ILE A 365 23.86 -13.42 15.80
CA ILE A 365 24.36 -12.50 16.83
C ILE A 365 23.28 -12.22 17.89
N LEU A 366 22.03 -12.01 17.47
CA LEU A 366 20.91 -11.68 18.36
C LEU A 366 20.49 -12.87 19.23
N GLU A 367 20.38 -12.66 20.54
CA GLU A 367 19.91 -13.66 21.51
C GLU A 367 18.37 -13.69 21.64
N GLU A 368 17.83 -14.70 22.34
CA GLU A 368 16.38 -14.81 22.61
C GLU A 368 15.81 -13.52 23.25
N GLY A 369 14.72 -13.01 22.69
CA GLY A 369 14.10 -11.76 23.12
C GLY A 369 14.78 -10.46 22.63
N GLN A 370 15.90 -10.56 21.92
CA GLN A 370 16.57 -9.42 21.27
C GLN A 370 16.11 -9.21 19.82
N VAL A 371 16.12 -7.96 19.39
CA VAL A 371 15.89 -7.56 17.99
C VAL A 371 16.90 -6.49 17.55
N TYR A 372 17.16 -6.41 16.25
CA TYR A 372 17.84 -5.26 15.65
C TYR A 372 16.85 -4.43 14.83
N ILE A 373 16.82 -3.12 15.07
CA ILE A 373 15.93 -2.17 14.39
C ILE A 373 16.78 -0.95 14.01
N ASN A 374 16.79 -0.58 12.73
CA ASN A 374 17.53 0.58 12.23
C ASN A 374 16.63 1.48 11.40
N LEU A 375 16.45 2.71 11.87
CA LEU A 375 15.55 3.72 11.30
C LEU A 375 16.38 4.97 10.98
N PRO A 376 17.02 5.06 9.79
CA PRO A 376 17.91 6.18 9.45
C PRO A 376 17.26 7.56 9.59
N TYR A 377 15.97 7.67 9.27
CA TYR A 377 15.16 8.89 9.43
C TYR A 377 14.87 9.28 10.89
N GLN A 378 15.18 8.41 11.86
CA GLN A 378 15.15 8.67 13.32
C GLN A 378 16.55 8.64 13.95
N GLY A 379 17.61 8.83 13.14
CA GLY A 379 19.00 8.85 13.61
C GLY A 379 19.72 7.49 13.57
N GLY A 380 19.12 6.45 12.99
CA GLY A 380 19.77 5.16 12.74
C GLY A 380 19.33 4.04 13.71
N PRO A 381 20.29 3.23 14.22
CA PRO A 381 19.99 2.10 15.10
C PRO A 381 19.18 2.51 16.34
N GLN A 382 18.15 1.73 16.64
CA GLN A 382 17.28 1.93 17.79
C GLN A 382 17.69 0.98 18.93
N VAL A 383 17.59 1.45 20.17
CA VAL A 383 17.98 0.73 21.38
C VAL A 383 16.93 0.92 22.46
N GLY A 384 16.75 -0.10 23.30
CA GLY A 384 15.81 -0.11 24.43
C GLY A 384 14.65 -1.08 24.23
N THR A 385 13.75 -1.16 25.21
CA THR A 385 12.54 -1.99 25.13
C THR A 385 11.56 -1.47 24.08
N PHE A 386 11.02 -2.37 23.26
CA PHE A 386 9.88 -2.15 22.37
C PHE A 386 8.74 -3.14 22.69
N LEU A 387 7.51 -2.74 22.39
CA LEU A 387 6.42 -3.71 22.20
C LEU A 387 6.23 -3.98 20.71
N VAL A 388 6.18 -5.26 20.33
CA VAL A 388 6.08 -5.75 18.95
C VAL A 388 4.83 -6.60 18.81
N GLY A 389 4.17 -6.55 17.65
CA GLY A 389 2.98 -7.36 17.40
C GLY A 389 2.60 -7.45 15.92
N ARG A 390 1.80 -8.44 15.55
CA ARG A 390 1.32 -8.64 14.18
C ARG A 390 -0.16 -8.28 14.04
N ASN A 391 -0.56 -7.75 12.88
CA ASN A 391 -1.95 -7.38 12.58
C ASN A 391 -2.57 -8.43 11.63
N PRO A 392 -3.68 -9.11 11.97
CA PRO A 392 -4.53 -8.89 13.14
C PRO A 392 -4.12 -9.70 14.37
N ALA A 393 -4.07 -9.03 15.52
CA ALA A 393 -3.98 -9.63 16.84
C ALA A 393 -5.38 -9.74 17.49
N TYR A 394 -5.61 -10.77 18.31
CA TYR A 394 -6.85 -11.00 19.04
C TYR A 394 -6.65 -11.53 20.48
N SER A 395 -5.43 -11.96 20.83
CA SER A 395 -5.01 -12.37 22.17
C SER A 395 -3.99 -11.36 22.74
N PRO A 396 -4.00 -11.04 24.04
CA PRO A 396 -2.95 -10.21 24.63
C PRO A 396 -1.56 -10.86 24.60
N GLY A 397 -1.47 -12.17 24.35
CA GLY A 397 -0.23 -12.90 24.09
C GLY A 397 0.35 -12.72 22.67
N ASP A 398 -0.40 -12.09 21.75
CA ASP A 398 0.09 -11.73 20.41
C ASP A 398 1.01 -10.49 20.42
N LEU A 399 1.20 -9.88 21.60
CA LEU A 399 2.04 -8.69 21.84
C LEU A 399 3.28 -9.08 22.66
N ARG A 400 4.46 -8.88 22.05
CA ARG A 400 5.77 -9.29 22.57
C ARG A 400 6.56 -8.08 23.07
N ARG A 401 7.11 -8.16 24.28
CA ARG A 401 8.05 -7.17 24.82
C ARG A 401 9.46 -7.63 24.51
N LEU A 402 10.13 -6.95 23.57
CA LEU A 402 11.45 -7.32 23.04
C LEU A 402 12.46 -6.18 23.26
N GLU A 403 13.74 -6.50 23.36
CA GLU A 403 14.79 -5.50 23.59
C GLU A 403 15.56 -5.22 22.29
N ALA A 404 15.50 -3.99 21.81
CA ALA A 404 16.28 -3.56 20.67
C ALA A 404 17.73 -3.30 21.09
N VAL A 405 18.67 -3.94 20.40
CA VAL A 405 20.11 -3.83 20.65
C VAL A 405 20.83 -3.29 19.41
N ASN A 406 21.93 -2.56 19.60
CA ASN A 406 22.72 -2.02 18.49
C ASN A 406 23.80 -3.02 18.05
N VAL A 407 23.64 -3.61 16.87
CA VAL A 407 24.57 -4.56 16.25
C VAL A 407 25.19 -3.92 14.99
N PRO A 408 26.46 -3.44 15.04
CA PRO A 408 27.11 -2.79 13.91
C PRO A 408 27.22 -3.65 12.64
N GLU A 409 27.29 -4.97 12.78
CA GLU A 409 27.36 -5.95 11.70
C GLU A 409 26.06 -5.93 10.85
N LEU A 410 24.92 -5.72 11.51
CA LEU A 410 23.59 -5.62 10.89
C LEU A 410 23.26 -4.20 10.39
N SER A 411 24.20 -3.24 10.47
CA SER A 411 23.98 -1.82 10.09
C SER A 411 23.50 -1.58 8.65
N HIS A 412 23.74 -2.53 7.75
CA HIS A 412 23.27 -2.53 6.37
C HIS A 412 21.78 -2.84 6.22
N LEU A 413 21.17 -3.50 7.23
CA LEU A 413 19.73 -3.74 7.29
C LEU A 413 19.05 -2.48 7.84
N THR A 414 18.15 -1.88 7.06
CA THR A 414 17.43 -0.65 7.41
C THR A 414 15.93 -0.83 7.21
N ASN A 415 15.12 -0.07 7.95
CA ASN A 415 13.66 -0.01 7.76
C ASN A 415 12.97 -1.40 7.80
N CYS A 416 13.52 -2.31 8.60
CA CYS A 416 13.05 -3.65 8.90
C CYS A 416 13.32 -3.97 10.38
N ILE A 417 12.70 -5.02 10.91
CA ILE A 417 12.99 -5.59 12.24
C ILE A 417 13.64 -6.95 12.05
N VAL A 418 14.85 -7.11 12.57
CA VAL A 418 15.60 -8.36 12.54
C VAL A 418 15.32 -9.11 13.84
N PHE A 419 14.87 -10.36 13.72
CA PHE A 419 14.67 -11.29 14.84
C PHE A 419 15.85 -12.25 14.97
N ALA A 420 16.09 -12.72 16.20
CA ALA A 420 17.05 -13.79 16.46
C ALA A 420 16.70 -15.08 15.69
N GLY A 421 17.67 -15.66 14.99
CA GLY A 421 17.55 -16.97 14.34
C GLY A 421 17.61 -18.17 15.31
N LYS A 422 17.58 -17.94 16.62
CA LYS A 422 17.82 -18.90 17.70
C LYS A 422 17.06 -18.54 18.99
N GLY A 423 16.93 -19.49 19.90
CA GLY A 423 16.24 -19.35 21.19
C GLY A 423 15.21 -20.45 21.42
N ARG A 424 14.47 -20.40 22.52
CA ARG A 424 13.49 -21.45 22.87
C ARG A 424 12.30 -21.53 21.92
N TYR A 425 11.89 -20.40 21.34
CA TYR A 425 10.70 -20.25 20.51
C TYR A 425 10.92 -19.17 19.44
N SER A 426 10.45 -19.41 18.21
CA SER A 426 10.45 -18.43 17.11
C SER A 426 9.62 -17.18 17.47
N GLU A 427 10.24 -16.00 17.51
CA GLU A 427 9.54 -14.73 17.79
C GLU A 427 8.40 -14.41 16.80
N PRO A 428 8.59 -14.53 15.47
CA PRO A 428 7.50 -14.44 14.49
C PRO A 428 6.32 -15.36 14.82
N SER A 429 6.59 -16.64 15.13
CA SER A 429 5.56 -17.64 15.43
C SER A 429 4.71 -17.29 16.65
N GLN A 430 5.25 -16.55 17.63
CA GLN A 430 4.56 -16.18 18.86
C GLN A 430 3.55 -15.02 18.67
N MET A 431 3.65 -14.25 17.58
CA MET A 431 2.77 -13.10 17.28
C MET A 431 1.58 -13.52 16.39
N GLY A 432 0.65 -14.26 17.00
CA GLY A 432 -0.53 -14.79 16.31
C GLY A 432 -0.19 -15.75 15.16
N GLY A 433 0.91 -16.51 15.29
CA GLY A 433 1.37 -17.43 14.24
C GLY A 433 1.99 -16.74 13.02
N GLY A 434 2.87 -15.77 13.22
CA GLY A 434 3.59 -15.06 12.16
C GLY A 434 4.65 -15.90 11.44
N ASP A 435 5.00 -15.42 10.25
CA ASP A 435 6.10 -15.89 9.40
C ASP A 435 6.98 -14.71 8.94
N LEU A 436 7.94 -14.97 8.05
CA LEU A 436 8.82 -13.98 7.43
C LEU A 436 8.69 -13.97 5.89
N ASP A 437 7.56 -14.43 5.34
CA ASP A 437 7.30 -14.52 3.89
C ASP A 437 6.74 -13.22 3.28
N GLY A 438 6.45 -12.25 4.16
CA GLY A 438 5.82 -10.98 3.82
C GLY A 438 5.22 -10.20 4.98
N ASP A 439 5.24 -10.74 6.20
CA ASP A 439 4.60 -10.11 7.36
C ASP A 439 5.23 -8.76 7.73
N ARG A 440 4.36 -7.84 8.16
CA ARG A 440 4.75 -6.55 8.75
C ARG A 440 4.34 -6.47 10.21
N TYR A 441 5.32 -6.21 11.06
CA TYR A 441 5.19 -6.14 12.51
C TYR A 441 5.05 -4.68 12.94
N LEU A 442 4.04 -4.40 13.75
CA LEU A 442 3.93 -3.16 14.52
C LEU A 442 5.06 -3.13 15.54
N ILE A 443 5.81 -2.03 15.60
CA ILE A 443 6.71 -1.71 16.71
C ILE A 443 6.21 -0.46 17.44
N LEU A 444 6.25 -0.47 18.77
CA LEU A 444 5.91 0.65 19.65
C LEU A 444 7.08 0.92 20.58
N LYS A 445 7.57 2.17 20.58
CA LYS A 445 8.64 2.67 21.47
C LYS A 445 8.11 3.57 22.60
N ASP A 446 6.90 4.10 22.40
CA ASP A 446 6.22 4.99 23.35
C ASP A 446 6.05 4.32 24.72
N ALA A 447 6.70 4.87 25.75
CA ALA A 447 6.75 4.28 27.09
C ALA A 447 5.37 4.24 27.77
N ASP A 448 4.43 5.12 27.42
CA ASP A 448 3.05 5.06 27.93
C ASP A 448 2.23 3.93 27.27
N LEU A 449 2.77 3.26 26.24
CA LEU A 449 2.17 2.13 25.52
C LEU A 449 2.93 0.80 25.69
N VAL A 450 4.07 0.78 26.40
CA VAL A 450 4.79 -0.46 26.76
C VAL A 450 4.26 -0.94 28.12
N PRO A 451 3.59 -2.11 28.22
CA PRO A 451 3.05 -2.60 29.48
C PRO A 451 4.13 -3.02 30.48
N ASP A 452 3.78 -2.99 31.77
CA ASP A 452 4.62 -3.52 32.84
C ASP A 452 5.02 -4.98 32.55
N PRO A 453 6.28 -5.39 32.83
CA PRO A 453 6.76 -6.75 32.51
C PRO A 453 5.89 -7.86 33.10
N GLU A 454 5.32 -7.65 34.29
CA GLU A 454 4.45 -8.60 35.00
C GLU A 454 3.07 -8.76 34.35
N LYS A 455 2.65 -7.84 33.46
CA LYS A 455 1.36 -7.88 32.77
C LYS A 455 1.43 -8.53 31.40
N ILE A 456 2.62 -8.57 30.77
CA ILE A 456 2.84 -9.26 29.50
C ILE A 456 2.43 -10.73 29.66
N ARG A 457 1.51 -11.20 28.80
CA ARG A 457 1.06 -12.60 28.83
C ARG A 457 2.16 -13.51 28.24
N PRO A 458 2.27 -14.77 28.69
CA PRO A 458 3.16 -15.73 28.05
C PRO A 458 2.78 -15.94 26.57
N PRO A 459 3.73 -16.31 25.70
CA PRO A 459 3.45 -16.55 24.29
C PRO A 459 2.46 -17.66 24.08
N LYS A 460 1.67 -17.52 23.00
CA LYS A 460 0.73 -18.54 22.57
C LYS A 460 1.48 -19.63 21.78
N MET A 461 1.82 -20.73 22.45
CA MET A 461 2.51 -21.86 21.81
C MET A 461 1.64 -22.46 20.68
N LYS A 462 2.26 -22.74 19.53
CA LYS A 462 1.62 -23.53 18.46
C LYS A 462 1.45 -24.96 18.99
N SER A 463 0.22 -25.40 19.26
CA SER A 463 -0.06 -26.80 19.60
C SER A 463 0.30 -27.71 18.43
N ASP A 464 0.93 -28.85 18.69
CA ASP A 464 1.43 -29.78 17.67
C ASP A 464 0.46 -30.00 16.49
N PRO A 465 0.92 -29.91 15.24
CA PRO A 465 0.12 -30.26 14.08
C PRO A 465 -0.10 -31.78 14.05
N THR A 466 -1.21 -32.25 14.62
CA THR A 466 -1.62 -33.66 14.50
C THR A 466 -1.60 -34.08 13.03
N PRO A 467 -0.84 -35.12 12.64
CA PRO A 467 -0.60 -35.44 11.24
C PRO A 467 -1.90 -35.84 10.54
N SER A 468 -2.30 -35.05 9.55
CA SER A 468 -3.53 -35.26 8.77
C SER A 468 -3.36 -36.42 7.78
N GLY A 469 -3.49 -37.65 8.29
CA GLY A 469 -3.61 -38.84 7.45
C GLY A 469 -4.90 -38.84 6.59
N PRO A 470 -4.93 -39.60 5.48
CA PRO A 470 -6.07 -39.61 4.56
C PRO A 470 -7.23 -40.46 5.13
N SER A 471 -8.05 -39.86 5.97
CA SER A 471 -9.23 -40.51 6.57
C SER A 471 -10.34 -40.75 5.54
N THR A 472 -10.41 -41.97 5.00
CA THR A 472 -11.53 -42.47 4.18
C THR A 472 -12.26 -43.58 4.93
N THR A 473 -13.43 -43.27 5.50
CA THR A 473 -14.36 -44.28 6.03
C THR A 473 -15.79 -43.76 5.94
N GLN A 474 -16.70 -44.65 5.55
CA GLN A 474 -18.15 -44.45 5.64
C GLN A 474 -18.63 -44.74 7.07
N VAL A 475 -19.80 -44.20 7.43
CA VAL A 475 -20.60 -44.61 8.58
C VAL A 475 -22.05 -44.66 8.11
N GLU A 476 -22.79 -45.68 8.53
CA GLU A 476 -24.16 -45.96 8.09
C GLU A 476 -25.20 -45.18 8.91
N ASP A 477 -26.43 -45.06 8.38
CA ASP A 477 -27.58 -44.42 9.04
C ASP A 477 -28.10 -45.23 10.24
N ASP A 478 -28.70 -44.54 11.21
CA ASP A 478 -29.75 -45.12 12.07
C ASP A 478 -30.72 -44.04 12.57
N THR A 479 -31.99 -44.40 12.80
CA THR A 479 -33.11 -43.43 12.64
C THR A 479 -33.84 -42.95 13.92
N SER A 480 -34.37 -41.72 13.82
CA SER A 480 -35.57 -41.17 14.49
C SER A 480 -35.56 -40.77 15.98
N SER A 481 -35.84 -39.48 16.25
CA SER A 481 -37.13 -39.02 16.81
C SER A 481 -37.28 -37.48 16.61
N SER A 482 -38.48 -36.93 16.80
CA SER A 482 -38.83 -35.53 16.50
C SER A 482 -38.66 -34.54 17.67
N ASP A 483 -38.55 -33.24 17.36
CA ASP A 483 -39.55 -32.19 17.68
C ASP A 483 -39.01 -30.79 17.29
N ASP A 484 -39.90 -29.81 17.09
CA ASP A 484 -39.64 -28.58 16.30
C ASP A 484 -39.14 -27.35 17.08
N ASP A 485 -38.36 -26.47 16.40
CA ASP A 485 -38.60 -25.00 16.38
C ASP A 485 -37.89 -24.34 15.17
N GLU A 486 -38.48 -23.30 14.57
CA GLU A 486 -38.03 -22.69 13.31
C GLU A 486 -37.32 -21.34 13.47
N SER A 487 -36.10 -21.24 12.96
CA SER A 487 -35.54 -19.95 12.48
C SER A 487 -34.43 -20.16 11.43
N GLN A 488 -34.78 -20.80 10.32
CA GLN A 488 -33.81 -21.03 9.23
C GLN A 488 -33.51 -19.75 8.43
N GLY A 489 -32.23 -19.40 8.34
CA GLY A 489 -31.69 -18.71 7.16
C GLY A 489 -31.12 -19.77 6.21
N GLU A 490 -31.38 -19.65 4.90
CA GLU A 490 -31.04 -20.69 3.90
C GLU A 490 -29.63 -21.27 4.09
N TYR A 491 -29.59 -22.56 4.46
CA TYR A 491 -28.35 -23.30 4.67
C TYR A 491 -27.85 -23.92 3.36
N ALA A 492 -26.53 -23.95 3.19
CA ALA A 492 -25.91 -24.87 2.24
C ALA A 492 -26.02 -26.30 2.80
N THR A 493 -26.90 -27.11 2.22
CA THR A 493 -27.02 -28.53 2.56
C THR A 493 -25.73 -29.29 2.23
N PRO A 494 -25.35 -30.31 3.02
CA PRO A 494 -24.51 -31.39 2.53
C PRO A 494 -25.12 -32.01 1.27
N LEU A 495 -24.31 -32.72 0.47
CA LEU A 495 -24.81 -33.42 -0.72
C LEU A 495 -25.93 -34.40 -0.32
N SER A 496 -27.17 -34.14 -0.76
CA SER A 496 -28.09 -35.24 -1.06
C SER A 496 -27.54 -36.00 -2.26
N GLU A 497 -27.74 -37.31 -2.30
CA GLU A 497 -27.18 -38.15 -3.36
C GLU A 497 -27.78 -37.82 -4.73
N ASP A 498 -29.01 -37.29 -4.76
CA ASP A 498 -29.72 -36.81 -5.94
C ASP A 498 -28.96 -35.69 -6.69
N ASP A 499 -28.40 -34.71 -5.96
CA ASP A 499 -27.75 -33.54 -6.56
C ASP A 499 -26.39 -33.91 -7.21
N ALA A 500 -25.78 -35.01 -6.74
CA ALA A 500 -24.58 -35.59 -7.34
C ALA A 500 -24.86 -36.39 -8.62
N SER A 501 -26.12 -36.81 -8.85
CA SER A 501 -26.52 -37.66 -9.98
C SER A 501 -26.54 -36.96 -11.34
N SER A 502 -26.55 -35.61 -11.36
CA SER A 502 -26.62 -34.81 -12.58
C SER A 502 -25.50 -35.20 -13.57
N SER A 503 -25.89 -35.66 -14.77
CA SER A 503 -24.95 -36.13 -15.81
C SER A 503 -23.97 -35.05 -16.29
N ALA A 504 -24.28 -33.77 -16.04
CA ALA A 504 -23.34 -32.67 -16.25
C ALA A 504 -22.20 -32.71 -15.23
N TYR A 505 -22.51 -32.88 -13.93
CA TYR A 505 -21.51 -32.88 -12.86
C TYR A 505 -20.62 -34.13 -12.87
N SER A 506 -21.21 -35.31 -13.08
CA SER A 506 -20.44 -36.56 -13.19
C SER A 506 -19.51 -36.57 -14.40
N SER A 507 -19.87 -35.89 -15.50
CA SER A 507 -19.02 -35.75 -16.70
C SER A 507 -17.82 -34.78 -16.56
N LEU A 508 -17.69 -34.04 -15.45
CA LEU A 508 -16.52 -33.19 -15.20
C LEU A 508 -15.29 -34.03 -14.83
N SER A 509 -14.08 -33.50 -15.06
CA SER A 509 -12.85 -34.07 -14.50
C SER A 509 -12.88 -34.05 -12.96
N GLN A 510 -12.15 -34.96 -12.31
CA GLN A 510 -12.10 -35.01 -10.84
C GLN A 510 -11.63 -33.67 -10.25
N MET A 511 -10.59 -33.06 -10.84
CA MET A 511 -10.09 -31.74 -10.44
C MET A 511 -11.16 -30.64 -10.56
N ASN A 512 -12.02 -30.69 -11.59
CA ASN A 512 -13.11 -29.72 -11.75
C ASN A 512 -14.28 -29.99 -10.77
N ARG A 513 -14.56 -31.25 -10.42
CA ARG A 513 -15.50 -31.59 -9.33
C ARG A 513 -15.00 -31.07 -7.98
N ASP A 514 -13.71 -31.26 -7.69
CA ASP A 514 -13.08 -30.74 -6.48
C ASP A 514 -13.05 -29.21 -6.47
N ALA A 515 -12.81 -28.56 -7.62
CA ALA A 515 -12.92 -27.11 -7.77
C ALA A 515 -14.33 -26.61 -7.43
N VAL A 516 -15.38 -27.24 -7.97
CA VAL A 516 -16.78 -26.89 -7.63
C VAL A 516 -17.06 -27.13 -6.14
N LYS A 517 -16.61 -28.26 -5.58
CA LYS A 517 -16.82 -28.60 -4.16
C LYS A 517 -16.14 -27.58 -3.23
N VAL A 518 -14.87 -27.26 -3.46
CA VAL A 518 -14.12 -26.27 -2.66
C VAL A 518 -14.67 -24.86 -2.89
N PHE A 519 -15.11 -24.52 -4.11
CA PHE A 519 -15.73 -23.24 -4.40
C PHE A 519 -17.05 -23.09 -3.64
N MET A 520 -18.00 -24.00 -3.79
CA MET A 520 -19.30 -23.91 -3.11
C MET A 520 -19.16 -23.92 -1.58
N ASN A 521 -18.20 -24.65 -1.02
CA ASN A 521 -17.97 -24.70 0.43
C ASN A 521 -17.36 -23.42 1.02
N LEU A 522 -16.66 -22.59 0.22
CA LEU A 522 -15.88 -21.44 0.70
C LEU A 522 -16.17 -20.12 -0.02
N ARG A 523 -17.02 -20.09 -1.06
CA ARG A 523 -17.32 -18.90 -1.87
C ARG A 523 -17.86 -17.76 -1.01
N GLY A 524 -17.17 -16.62 -1.03
CA GLY A 524 -17.61 -15.44 -0.25
C GLY A 524 -17.73 -15.69 1.26
N ASN A 525 -17.06 -16.73 1.80
CA ASN A 525 -17.22 -17.19 3.18
C ASN A 525 -16.98 -16.05 4.19
N ARG A 526 -18.06 -15.60 4.84
CA ARG A 526 -18.02 -14.50 5.80
C ARG A 526 -17.64 -14.92 7.22
N LEU A 527 -17.37 -16.20 7.50
CA LEU A 527 -17.19 -16.71 8.86
C LEU A 527 -16.09 -15.96 9.64
N LEU A 528 -14.94 -15.71 9.01
CA LEU A 528 -13.86 -14.89 9.60
C LEU A 528 -14.34 -13.49 9.99
N GLY A 529 -15.02 -12.81 9.07
CA GLY A 529 -15.58 -11.47 9.30
C GLY A 529 -16.70 -11.48 10.35
N GLN A 530 -17.50 -12.55 10.43
CA GLN A 530 -18.51 -12.72 11.49
C GLN A 530 -17.86 -12.92 12.87
N MET A 531 -16.78 -13.71 12.96
CA MET A 531 -16.05 -13.94 14.21
C MET A 531 -15.33 -12.67 14.68
N ALA A 532 -14.60 -12.01 13.79
CA ALA A 532 -13.95 -10.72 14.08
C ALA A 532 -14.98 -9.67 14.53
N LEU A 533 -16.10 -9.54 13.82
CA LEU A 533 -17.19 -8.63 14.21
C LEU A 533 -17.88 -9.05 15.51
N ALA A 534 -17.92 -10.35 15.84
CA ALA A 534 -18.48 -10.83 17.10
C ALA A 534 -17.55 -10.53 18.28
N TRP A 535 -16.24 -10.77 18.16
CA TRP A 535 -15.21 -10.34 19.13
C TRP A 535 -15.33 -8.84 19.40
N MET A 536 -15.28 -8.03 18.34
CA MET A 536 -15.41 -6.56 18.37
C MET A 536 -16.70 -6.06 19.04
N ARG A 537 -17.77 -6.85 19.08
CA ARG A 537 -19.07 -6.50 19.69
C ARG A 537 -19.21 -6.90 21.17
N GLN A 538 -18.35 -7.77 21.68
CA GLN A 538 -18.39 -8.23 23.08
C GLN A 538 -17.23 -7.66 23.90
N VAL A 539 -16.06 -7.43 23.28
CA VAL A 539 -14.81 -7.09 23.97
C VAL A 539 -14.85 -5.76 24.73
N GLY A 540 -15.76 -4.84 24.39
CA GLY A 540 -15.95 -3.58 25.13
C GLY A 540 -16.93 -3.66 26.32
N LYS A 541 -17.58 -4.80 26.57
CA LYS A 541 -18.72 -4.91 27.50
C LYS A 541 -18.39 -5.22 28.96
N THR A 542 -17.25 -5.83 29.23
CA THR A 542 -16.79 -6.16 30.59
C THR A 542 -15.36 -5.67 30.78
N GLU A 543 -14.98 -5.48 32.04
CA GLU A 543 -13.63 -5.05 32.45
C GLU A 543 -12.52 -6.05 32.06
N GLU A 544 -12.90 -7.31 31.83
CA GLU A 544 -12.02 -8.39 31.35
C GLU A 544 -11.48 -8.15 29.92
N LEU A 545 -12.13 -7.27 29.15
CA LEU A 545 -11.78 -6.91 27.77
C LEU A 545 -11.52 -8.15 26.89
N ALA A 546 -10.28 -8.37 26.43
CA ALA A 546 -9.92 -9.48 25.55
C ALA A 546 -9.78 -10.83 26.28
N ASP A 547 -9.51 -10.82 27.59
CA ASP A 547 -9.44 -12.03 28.42
C ASP A 547 -10.84 -12.58 28.76
N GLN A 548 -11.91 -11.85 28.44
CA GLN A 548 -13.31 -12.31 28.50
C GLN A 548 -13.44 -13.68 27.80
N ALA A 549 -14.00 -14.68 28.51
CA ALA A 549 -14.02 -16.08 28.05
C ALA A 549 -14.61 -16.29 26.64
N TYR A 550 -15.60 -15.49 26.24
CA TYR A 550 -16.14 -15.51 24.88
C TYR A 550 -15.12 -15.05 23.83
N CYS A 551 -14.44 -13.92 24.08
CA CYS A 551 -13.42 -13.36 23.19
C CYS A 551 -12.21 -14.28 23.08
N ALA A 552 -11.70 -14.78 24.21
CA ALA A 552 -10.61 -15.75 24.27
C ALA A 552 -10.97 -17.05 23.49
N GLY A 553 -12.20 -17.55 23.66
CA GLY A 553 -12.70 -18.73 22.94
C GLY A 553 -12.84 -18.56 21.43
N LEU A 554 -13.03 -17.33 20.93
CA LEU A 554 -13.07 -17.05 19.49
C LEU A 554 -11.70 -17.11 18.83
N VAL A 555 -10.61 -16.74 19.51
CA VAL A 555 -9.27 -16.64 18.92
C VAL A 555 -8.83 -17.92 18.18
N PRO A 556 -8.86 -19.14 18.78
CA PRO A 556 -8.47 -20.36 18.08
C PRO A 556 -9.41 -20.76 16.93
N LEU A 557 -10.62 -20.20 16.86
CA LEU A 557 -11.49 -20.38 15.69
C LEU A 557 -11.14 -19.39 14.58
N ILE A 558 -10.80 -18.15 14.92
CA ILE A 558 -10.33 -17.12 13.96
C ILE A 558 -9.05 -17.59 13.26
N GLU A 559 -8.08 -18.10 14.03
CA GLU A 559 -6.82 -18.70 13.54
C GLU A 559 -7.09 -19.84 12.54
N LYS A 560 -8.00 -20.76 12.86
CA LYS A 560 -8.40 -21.85 11.97
C LYS A 560 -9.08 -21.38 10.68
N VAL A 561 -9.91 -20.34 10.73
CA VAL A 561 -10.60 -19.84 9.54
C VAL A 561 -9.67 -19.03 8.62
N LEU A 562 -8.58 -18.44 9.13
CA LEU A 562 -7.57 -17.76 8.30
C LEU A 562 -6.95 -18.71 7.26
N ASP A 563 -6.64 -19.95 7.66
CA ASP A 563 -5.97 -20.96 6.81
C ASP A 563 -6.88 -22.08 6.28
N ILE A 564 -8.19 -22.03 6.51
CA ILE A 564 -9.14 -23.10 6.14
C ILE A 564 -9.06 -23.56 4.67
N ALA A 565 -8.77 -22.64 3.74
CA ALA A 565 -8.59 -22.95 2.32
C ALA A 565 -7.28 -23.71 2.01
N LYS A 566 -6.28 -23.63 2.89
CA LYS A 566 -4.96 -24.26 2.76
C LYS A 566 -4.81 -25.54 3.60
N THR A 567 -5.63 -25.71 4.64
CA THR A 567 -5.66 -26.88 5.53
C THR A 567 -6.75 -27.89 5.18
N GLY A 568 -7.86 -27.43 4.56
CA GLY A 568 -9.02 -28.27 4.30
C GLY A 568 -9.86 -28.60 5.54
N GLU A 569 -9.71 -27.84 6.63
CA GLU A 569 -10.53 -28.06 7.84
C GLU A 569 -12.04 -28.00 7.55
N ASN A 570 -12.80 -28.85 8.24
CA ASN A 570 -14.25 -28.89 8.09
C ASN A 570 -14.90 -27.62 8.67
N ILE A 571 -15.30 -26.71 7.76
CA ILE A 571 -15.98 -25.46 8.07
C ILE A 571 -17.20 -25.64 8.97
N GLU A 572 -17.93 -26.74 8.87
CA GLU A 572 -19.14 -26.98 9.67
C GLU A 572 -18.83 -27.30 11.13
N SER A 573 -17.71 -27.99 11.39
CA SER A 573 -17.18 -28.18 12.75
C SER A 573 -16.80 -26.84 13.39
N VAL A 574 -16.16 -25.96 12.61
CA VAL A 574 -15.75 -24.62 13.05
C VAL A 574 -16.96 -23.70 13.27
N LYS A 575 -17.97 -23.73 12.38
CA LYS A 575 -19.27 -23.09 12.57
C LYS A 575 -19.95 -23.60 13.85
N LYS A 576 -20.10 -24.92 14.04
CA LYS A 576 -20.77 -25.51 15.21
C LYS A 576 -20.14 -25.04 16.52
N ARG A 577 -18.81 -24.96 16.59
CA ARG A 577 -18.08 -24.36 17.73
C ARG A 577 -18.37 -22.86 17.89
N PHE A 578 -18.42 -22.09 16.80
CA PHE A 578 -18.77 -20.66 16.84
C PHE A 578 -20.21 -20.41 17.30
N TYR A 579 -21.17 -21.23 16.87
CA TYR A 579 -22.56 -21.14 17.34
C TYR A 579 -22.72 -21.59 18.80
N ALA A 580 -21.98 -22.62 19.24
CA ALA A 580 -21.90 -22.98 20.65
C ALA A 580 -21.34 -21.83 21.51
N LEU A 581 -20.26 -21.16 21.08
CA LEU A 581 -19.78 -19.96 21.78
C LEU A 581 -20.81 -18.82 21.79
N LYS A 582 -21.63 -18.66 20.73
CA LYS A 582 -22.67 -17.60 20.65
C LYS A 582 -23.80 -17.75 21.68
N THR A 583 -23.89 -18.83 22.45
CA THR A 583 -24.78 -18.91 23.62
C THR A 583 -24.15 -18.25 24.85
N LEU A 584 -22.82 -18.32 24.98
CA LEU A 584 -22.01 -17.68 26.04
C LEU A 584 -21.83 -16.16 25.84
N LYS A 585 -22.84 -15.47 25.29
CA LYS A 585 -22.81 -14.00 25.12
C LYS A 585 -23.00 -13.33 26.47
N ILE A 586 -21.94 -12.70 26.96
CA ILE A 586 -21.97 -11.99 28.23
C ILE A 586 -22.79 -10.68 28.10
N ALA A 587 -23.62 -10.41 29.11
CA ALA A 587 -24.34 -9.16 29.27
C ALA A 587 -23.37 -8.03 29.67
N PRO A 588 -23.59 -6.77 29.27
CA PRO A 588 -22.79 -5.66 29.78
C PRO A 588 -22.96 -5.56 31.30
N SER A 589 -21.86 -5.29 32.01
CA SER A 589 -21.93 -4.94 33.44
C SER A 589 -22.65 -3.59 33.61
N SER A 590 -23.45 -3.46 34.68
CA SER A 590 -24.33 -2.30 34.93
C SER A 590 -23.57 -0.97 35.00
N ASP A 591 -22.38 -1.00 35.58
CA ASP A 591 -21.58 0.18 35.93
C ASP A 591 -20.37 0.36 35.00
N TRP A 592 -20.13 -0.59 34.10
CA TRP A 592 -19.01 -0.56 33.15
C TRP A 592 -19.31 0.34 31.94
N LYS A 593 -18.38 1.25 31.66
CA LYS A 593 -18.43 2.11 30.46
C LYS A 593 -17.49 1.56 29.40
N ASP A 594 -18.08 1.18 28.26
CA ASP A 594 -17.35 0.69 27.09
C ASP A 594 -16.28 1.72 26.64
N PRO A 595 -14.98 1.40 26.78
CA PRO A 595 -13.90 2.36 26.53
C PRO A 595 -13.77 2.72 25.04
N ILE A 596 -14.19 1.83 24.15
CA ILE A 596 -14.16 2.04 22.70
C ILE A 596 -15.26 3.02 22.30
N LYS A 597 -16.49 2.84 22.82
CA LYS A 597 -17.56 3.83 22.62
C LYS A 597 -17.22 5.19 23.24
N HIS A 598 -16.57 5.22 24.40
CA HIS A 598 -16.09 6.44 25.04
C HIS A 598 -15.11 7.19 24.13
N LEU A 599 -14.03 6.55 23.66
CA LEU A 599 -13.08 7.15 22.71
C LEU A 599 -13.76 7.61 21.41
N GLN A 600 -14.70 6.83 20.85
CA GLN A 600 -15.46 7.22 19.66
C GLN A 600 -16.34 8.47 19.90
N SER A 601 -16.86 8.66 21.11
CA SER A 601 -17.69 9.81 21.48
C SER A 601 -16.90 11.12 21.63
N LEU A 602 -15.58 11.04 21.81
CA LEU A 602 -14.69 12.21 21.84
C LEU A 602 -14.40 12.77 20.43
N VAL A 603 -14.67 12.00 19.37
CA VAL A 603 -14.42 12.45 17.98
C VAL A 603 -15.57 13.37 17.52
N PRO A 604 -15.30 14.63 17.14
CA PRO A 604 -16.33 15.58 16.70
C PRO A 604 -17.01 15.16 15.39
N ASN A 605 -18.12 15.81 15.06
CA ASN A 605 -18.75 15.63 13.75
C ASN A 605 -17.86 16.24 12.65
N PRO A 606 -17.73 15.58 11.48
CA PRO A 606 -17.01 16.17 10.36
C PRO A 606 -17.74 17.41 9.80
N PRO A 607 -17.00 18.36 9.20
CA PRO A 607 -17.60 19.52 8.54
C PRO A 607 -18.40 19.15 7.28
N GLY A 608 -19.18 20.13 6.79
CA GLY A 608 -19.86 20.07 5.49
C GLY A 608 -18.89 20.21 4.31
N ASP A 609 -19.30 19.70 3.14
CA ASP A 609 -18.44 19.58 1.95
C ASP A 609 -18.42 20.82 1.03
N SER A 610 -18.89 21.97 1.49
CA SER A 610 -19.01 23.16 0.64
C SER A 610 -17.64 23.79 0.31
N GLN A 611 -17.49 24.23 -0.94
CA GLN A 611 -16.49 25.22 -1.35
C GLN A 611 -17.24 26.55 -1.45
N ASP A 612 -16.82 27.52 -0.64
CA ASP A 612 -17.57 28.77 -0.41
C ASP A 612 -16.91 29.99 -1.08
N ASP A 613 -15.78 29.79 -1.77
CA ASP A 613 -14.94 30.84 -2.35
C ASP A 613 -14.25 30.36 -3.66
N PHE A 614 -14.03 31.28 -4.59
CA PHE A 614 -13.54 31.08 -5.97
C PHE A 614 -12.60 32.22 -6.43
N GLN A 615 -11.70 32.69 -5.57
CA GLN A 615 -10.68 33.69 -5.93
C GLN A 615 -9.45 33.06 -6.60
N CYS A 616 -8.93 33.72 -7.65
CA CYS A 616 -7.67 33.34 -8.31
C CYS A 616 -6.45 33.71 -7.46
N ASP A 617 -5.48 32.80 -7.34
CA ASP A 617 -4.14 33.11 -6.85
C ASP A 617 -3.34 33.86 -7.95
N PRO A 618 -2.95 35.14 -7.75
CA PRO A 618 -2.30 35.94 -8.79
C PRO A 618 -0.89 35.44 -9.16
N ASP A 619 -0.20 34.71 -8.27
CA ASP A 619 1.12 34.17 -8.56
C ASP A 619 1.09 33.14 -9.69
N LEU A 620 -0.05 32.44 -9.82
CA LEU A 620 -0.29 31.42 -10.85
C LEU A 620 -0.55 32.02 -12.24
N ILE A 621 -0.78 33.33 -12.34
CA ILE A 621 -1.10 34.01 -13.60
C ILE A 621 0.20 34.50 -14.28
N LEU A 622 0.54 33.91 -15.43
CA LEU A 622 1.75 34.21 -16.20
C LEU A 622 1.56 35.29 -17.27
N LYS A 623 0.38 35.91 -17.35
CA LYS A 623 -0.01 36.92 -18.35
C LYS A 623 0.96 38.11 -18.50
N GLY A 624 1.67 38.49 -17.44
CA GLY A 624 2.67 39.58 -17.46
C GLY A 624 4.12 39.11 -17.69
N ILE A 625 4.31 37.85 -18.07
CA ILE A 625 5.62 37.17 -18.20
C ILE A 625 5.74 36.43 -19.55
N ALA A 626 4.62 36.09 -20.19
CA ALA A 626 4.57 35.37 -21.45
C ALA A 626 4.46 36.31 -22.67
N LEU A 627 4.84 35.79 -23.84
CA LEU A 627 4.44 36.39 -25.12
C LEU A 627 2.91 36.41 -25.19
N ARG A 628 2.36 37.56 -25.60
CA ARG A 628 0.92 37.80 -25.59
C ARG A 628 0.15 36.81 -26.47
N GLU A 629 0.72 36.45 -27.61
CA GLU A 629 0.13 35.54 -28.59
C GLU A 629 0.01 34.11 -28.03
N ASP A 630 1.06 33.56 -27.42
CA ASP A 630 0.99 32.24 -26.75
C ASP A 630 -0.01 32.24 -25.57
N TRP A 631 -0.13 33.36 -24.82
CA TRP A 631 -1.13 33.49 -23.75
C TRP A 631 -2.56 33.52 -24.31
N ASP A 632 -2.85 34.41 -25.27
CA ASP A 632 -4.20 34.57 -25.82
C ASP A 632 -4.65 33.30 -26.60
N ALA A 633 -3.73 32.60 -27.26
CA ALA A 633 -3.97 31.27 -27.84
C ALA A 633 -4.29 30.20 -26.78
N SER A 634 -3.55 30.17 -25.65
CA SER A 634 -3.81 29.25 -24.54
C SER A 634 -5.15 29.52 -23.85
N ILE A 635 -5.60 30.77 -23.80
CA ILE A 635 -6.94 31.15 -23.30
C ILE A 635 -8.04 30.66 -24.25
N ALA A 636 -7.85 30.78 -25.57
CA ALA A 636 -8.81 30.26 -26.56
C ALA A 636 -8.95 28.73 -26.46
N GLU A 637 -7.82 28.01 -26.46
CA GLU A 637 -7.78 26.55 -26.27
C GLU A 637 -8.49 26.12 -24.98
N GLY A 638 -8.25 26.85 -23.88
CA GLY A 638 -8.89 26.60 -22.59
C GLY A 638 -10.41 26.80 -22.63
N ARG A 639 -10.91 27.86 -23.29
CA ARG A 639 -12.34 28.19 -23.35
C ARG A 639 -13.18 27.16 -24.11
N ASP A 640 -12.64 26.58 -25.17
CA ASP A 640 -13.35 25.50 -25.89
C ASP A 640 -13.18 24.14 -25.22
N SER A 641 -12.00 23.85 -24.69
CA SER A 641 -11.75 22.64 -23.90
C SER A 641 -12.63 22.58 -22.65
N LEU A 642 -12.90 23.71 -21.98
CA LEU A 642 -13.79 23.83 -20.82
C LEU A 642 -15.21 23.34 -21.13
N LYS A 643 -15.78 23.76 -22.26
CA LYS A 643 -17.15 23.37 -22.69
C LYS A 643 -17.23 21.86 -22.93
N ALA A 644 -16.26 21.31 -23.66
CA ALA A 644 -16.19 19.88 -23.95
C ALA A 644 -15.97 19.05 -22.67
N PHE A 645 -15.02 19.45 -21.83
CA PHE A 645 -14.68 18.79 -20.56
C PHE A 645 -15.88 18.74 -19.62
N ASN A 646 -16.54 19.86 -19.34
CA ASN A 646 -17.69 19.90 -18.44
C ASN A 646 -18.87 19.05 -18.98
N LYS A 647 -19.11 19.06 -20.30
CA LYS A 647 -20.14 18.22 -20.95
C LYS A 647 -19.79 16.72 -20.89
N ALA A 648 -18.52 16.35 -20.87
CA ALA A 648 -18.08 14.96 -20.68
C ALA A 648 -18.15 14.54 -19.20
N LEU A 649 -17.54 15.34 -18.30
CA LEU A 649 -17.46 15.08 -16.87
C LEU A 649 -18.84 15.00 -16.20
N SER A 650 -19.79 15.87 -16.57
CA SER A 650 -21.16 15.83 -16.02
C SER A 650 -21.91 14.55 -16.43
N ARG A 651 -21.71 14.07 -17.66
CA ARG A 651 -22.27 12.78 -18.12
C ARG A 651 -21.61 11.61 -17.38
N ALA A 652 -20.29 11.66 -17.18
CA ALA A 652 -19.55 10.66 -16.43
C ALA A 652 -19.99 10.58 -14.95
N ILE A 653 -20.06 11.71 -14.24
CA ILE A 653 -20.55 11.78 -12.85
C ILE A 653 -22.00 11.28 -12.73
N THR A 654 -22.84 11.55 -13.72
CA THR A 654 -24.23 11.04 -13.76
C THR A 654 -24.27 9.52 -13.94
N SER A 655 -23.36 8.95 -14.73
CA SER A 655 -23.18 7.50 -14.84
C SER A 655 -22.66 6.90 -13.53
N ASP A 656 -21.63 7.49 -12.92
CA ASP A 656 -21.06 7.03 -11.65
C ASP A 656 -22.09 7.06 -10.49
N LYS A 657 -22.98 8.07 -10.46
CA LYS A 657 -24.09 8.13 -9.50
C LYS A 657 -25.10 7.00 -9.70
N LYS A 658 -25.60 6.79 -10.92
CA LYS A 658 -26.52 5.69 -11.25
C LYS A 658 -25.90 4.32 -10.95
N SER A 659 -24.60 4.15 -11.22
CA SER A 659 -23.84 2.96 -10.86
C SER A 659 -23.80 2.75 -9.34
N LYS A 660 -23.56 3.80 -8.55
CA LYS A 660 -23.54 3.73 -7.07
C LYS A 660 -24.93 3.45 -6.46
N GLU A 661 -26.00 4.01 -7.04
CA GLU A 661 -27.38 3.79 -6.61
C GLU A 661 -27.83 2.33 -6.89
N ASN A 662 -27.51 1.81 -8.08
CA ASN A 662 -27.72 0.39 -8.40
C ASN A 662 -26.81 -0.55 -7.57
N GLN A 663 -25.62 -0.09 -7.16
CA GLN A 663 -24.72 -0.78 -6.23
C GLN A 663 -25.18 -0.69 -4.76
N SER A 664 -26.40 -1.15 -4.49
CA SER A 664 -26.92 -1.51 -3.14
C SER A 664 -26.13 -2.64 -2.43
N TRP A 665 -24.93 -2.95 -2.92
CA TRP A 665 -24.15 -4.13 -2.61
C TRP A 665 -22.74 -3.72 -2.21
N LYS A 666 -22.40 -3.92 -0.93
CA LYS A 666 -21.07 -3.63 -0.37
C LYS A 666 -20.02 -4.61 -0.90
N SER A 667 -19.64 -4.49 -2.17
CA SER A 667 -18.33 -4.93 -2.64
C SER A 667 -17.27 -3.94 -2.14
N ASN A 668 -16.06 -4.43 -1.87
CA ASN A 668 -14.91 -3.55 -1.78
C ASN A 668 -14.50 -3.19 -3.21
N ALA A 669 -15.15 -2.18 -3.80
CA ALA A 669 -14.74 -1.57 -5.06
C ALA A 669 -13.45 -0.77 -4.84
N LYS A 670 -12.35 -1.49 -4.61
CA LYS A 670 -11.06 -0.94 -4.19
C LYS A 670 -10.11 -0.61 -5.33
N ASP A 671 -10.39 -1.03 -6.56
CA ASP A 671 -9.43 -1.00 -7.67
C ASP A 671 -9.98 -0.38 -8.98
N ASN A 672 -11.28 -0.06 -9.05
CA ASN A 672 -11.94 0.39 -10.29
C ASN A 672 -11.92 1.93 -10.43
N GLU A 673 -11.31 2.41 -11.51
CA GLU A 673 -11.36 3.83 -11.96
C GLU A 673 -12.80 4.23 -12.30
N THR A 674 -13.30 5.33 -11.71
CA THR A 674 -14.64 5.88 -12.04
C THR A 674 -14.66 6.52 -13.42
N ALA A 675 -15.84 6.64 -14.04
CA ALA A 675 -15.97 7.32 -15.33
C ALA A 675 -15.48 8.77 -15.25
N ALA A 676 -15.74 9.46 -14.13
CA ALA A 676 -15.27 10.81 -13.88
C ALA A 676 -13.73 10.91 -13.71
N GLU A 677 -13.07 9.91 -13.14
CA GLU A 677 -11.59 9.86 -13.08
C GLU A 677 -10.98 9.61 -14.45
N ARG A 678 -11.54 8.67 -15.22
CA ARG A 678 -11.10 8.39 -16.60
C ARG A 678 -11.14 9.62 -17.50
N ILE A 679 -12.21 10.43 -17.45
CA ILE A 679 -12.32 11.68 -18.23
C ILE A 679 -11.25 12.71 -17.80
N ARG A 680 -10.95 12.84 -16.50
CA ARG A 680 -9.86 13.73 -16.04
C ARG A 680 -8.50 13.25 -16.53
N ARG A 681 -8.26 11.93 -16.47
CA ARG A 681 -7.02 11.31 -16.93
C ARG A 681 -6.85 11.47 -18.44
N GLU A 682 -7.90 11.27 -19.23
CA GLU A 682 -7.88 11.49 -20.69
C GLU A 682 -7.46 12.92 -21.06
N TYR A 683 -8.03 13.94 -20.39
CA TYR A 683 -7.63 15.33 -20.62
C TYR A 683 -6.20 15.63 -20.12
N LEU A 684 -5.78 15.07 -18.99
CA LEU A 684 -4.41 15.23 -18.50
C LEU A 684 -3.39 14.57 -19.43
N GLU A 685 -3.70 13.39 -19.97
CA GLU A 685 -2.89 12.68 -20.97
C GLU A 685 -2.84 13.45 -22.31
N ARG A 686 -3.95 14.08 -22.73
CA ARG A 686 -4.05 14.80 -24.00
C ARG A 686 -3.38 16.18 -23.99
N TYR A 687 -3.47 16.94 -22.90
CA TYR A 687 -3.04 18.35 -22.85
C TYR A 687 -1.79 18.61 -21.98
N PHE A 688 -1.44 17.69 -21.08
CA PHE A 688 -0.39 17.87 -20.07
C PHE A 688 0.55 16.66 -19.87
N SER A 689 0.57 15.68 -20.80
CA SER A 689 1.34 14.44 -20.60
C SER A 689 2.86 14.60 -20.68
N VAL A 690 3.54 13.63 -20.07
CA VAL A 690 5.01 13.53 -20.02
C VAL A 690 5.65 13.21 -21.38
N ARG A 691 4.86 12.97 -22.44
CA ARG A 691 5.38 12.94 -23.82
C ARG A 691 5.82 14.35 -24.25
N HIS A 692 4.98 15.36 -24.01
CA HIS A 692 5.27 16.76 -24.33
C HIS A 692 6.29 17.43 -23.39
N VAL A 693 6.66 16.79 -22.28
CA VAL A 693 7.67 17.29 -21.32
C VAL A 693 9.08 17.34 -21.90
N LEU A 694 9.36 16.57 -22.96
CA LEU A 694 10.63 16.64 -23.67
C LEU A 694 10.67 17.79 -24.70
N ASP A 695 9.51 18.33 -25.07
CA ASP A 695 9.37 19.26 -26.20
C ASP A 695 9.30 20.73 -25.72
N ASP A 696 8.44 21.06 -24.73
CA ASP A 696 8.27 22.45 -24.28
C ASP A 696 7.68 22.61 -22.85
N PRO A 697 8.52 22.59 -21.79
CA PRO A 697 8.07 22.86 -20.42
C PRO A 697 7.48 24.28 -20.20
N PRO A 698 8.07 25.38 -20.72
CA PRO A 698 7.50 26.72 -20.59
C PRO A 698 6.07 26.85 -21.14
N ARG A 699 5.78 26.32 -22.35
CA ARG A 699 4.41 26.33 -22.89
C ARG A 699 3.43 25.49 -22.07
N LEU A 700 3.87 24.38 -21.45
CA LEU A 700 2.99 23.60 -20.57
C LEU A 700 2.68 24.32 -19.25
N MET A 701 3.62 25.10 -18.71
CA MET A 701 3.35 26.03 -17.60
C MET A 701 2.37 27.13 -18.02
N LEU A 702 2.56 27.70 -19.22
CA LEU A 702 1.70 28.75 -19.76
C LEU A 702 0.26 28.27 -20.00
N ARG A 703 0.09 27.10 -20.65
CA ARG A 703 -1.20 26.43 -20.83
C ARG A 703 -1.91 26.23 -19.49
N ALA A 704 -1.20 25.69 -18.48
CA ALA A 704 -1.77 25.44 -17.17
C ALA A 704 -2.25 26.75 -16.49
N SER A 705 -1.45 27.82 -16.59
CA SER A 705 -1.78 29.16 -16.09
C SER A 705 -3.02 29.76 -16.76
N ALA A 706 -3.11 29.69 -18.09
CA ALA A 706 -4.25 30.17 -18.86
C ALA A 706 -5.53 29.37 -18.57
N TRP A 707 -5.44 28.03 -18.54
CA TRP A 707 -6.56 27.15 -18.22
C TRP A 707 -7.05 27.32 -16.77
N TYR A 708 -6.15 27.63 -15.83
CA TYR A 708 -6.51 28.00 -14.46
C TYR A 708 -7.36 29.29 -14.43
N SER A 709 -6.93 30.35 -15.14
CA SER A 709 -7.70 31.61 -15.27
C SER A 709 -9.10 31.34 -15.83
N VAL A 710 -9.19 30.68 -17.00
CA VAL A 710 -10.46 30.34 -17.65
C VAL A 710 -11.36 29.48 -16.76
N GLY A 711 -10.78 28.56 -15.99
CA GLY A 711 -11.52 27.71 -15.06
C GLY A 711 -12.11 28.48 -13.89
N TYR A 712 -11.39 29.44 -13.29
CA TYR A 712 -11.91 30.28 -12.20
C TYR A 712 -12.87 31.37 -12.71
N GLU A 713 -12.59 32.00 -13.86
CA GLU A 713 -13.50 32.93 -14.59
C GLU A 713 -14.92 32.34 -14.81
N ASN A 714 -15.04 31.01 -14.80
CA ASN A 714 -16.29 30.29 -15.03
C ASN A 714 -16.79 29.51 -13.80
N GLU A 715 -16.15 29.59 -12.63
CA GLU A 715 -16.45 28.79 -11.42
C GLU A 715 -16.35 27.25 -11.64
N LYS A 716 -15.29 26.78 -12.30
CA LYS A 716 -15.10 25.37 -12.70
C LYS A 716 -13.76 24.80 -12.22
N SER A 717 -13.56 24.79 -10.89
CA SER A 717 -12.38 24.24 -10.20
C SER A 717 -11.89 22.88 -10.76
N ALA A 718 -12.80 21.97 -11.11
CA ALA A 718 -12.44 20.66 -11.68
C ALA A 718 -11.72 20.73 -13.05
N PHE A 719 -11.82 21.85 -13.78
CA PHE A 719 -11.06 22.16 -14.99
C PHE A 719 -9.79 22.95 -14.66
N SER A 720 -9.88 23.97 -13.81
CA SER A 720 -8.77 24.85 -13.43
C SER A 720 -7.53 24.08 -12.96
N TRP A 721 -7.76 22.96 -12.27
CA TRP A 721 -6.72 22.13 -11.65
C TRP A 721 -6.30 20.91 -12.49
N LEU A 722 -6.70 20.81 -13.77
CA LEU A 722 -6.15 19.79 -14.68
C LEU A 722 -4.63 19.93 -14.85
N GLY A 723 -4.12 21.17 -14.85
CA GLY A 723 -2.70 21.50 -14.92
C GLY A 723 -1.95 21.47 -13.57
N LEU A 724 -2.52 20.90 -12.50
CA LEU A 724 -2.01 21.01 -11.11
C LEU A 724 -0.49 20.82 -10.96
N ARG A 725 0.13 19.84 -11.65
CA ARG A 725 1.59 19.62 -11.56
C ARG A 725 2.41 20.84 -11.99
N TRP A 726 1.94 21.56 -13.00
CA TRP A 726 2.57 22.77 -13.51
C TRP A 726 2.24 24.00 -12.65
N LEU A 727 1.01 24.08 -12.11
CA LEU A 727 0.65 25.09 -11.11
C LEU A 727 1.51 24.95 -9.84
N ASN A 728 1.78 23.71 -9.38
CA ASN A 728 2.71 23.41 -8.30
C ASN A 728 4.14 23.90 -8.61
N HIS A 729 4.60 23.73 -9.85
CA HIS A 729 5.90 24.24 -10.30
C HIS A 729 5.95 25.78 -10.31
N ILE A 730 4.91 26.43 -10.84
CA ILE A 730 4.79 27.90 -10.87
C ILE A 730 4.79 28.46 -9.43
N LYS A 731 3.93 27.95 -8.53
CA LYS A 731 3.85 28.45 -7.16
C LYS A 731 5.14 28.22 -6.37
N ALA A 732 5.79 27.07 -6.55
CA ALA A 732 7.07 26.79 -5.91
C ALA A 732 8.15 27.80 -6.37
N LEU A 733 8.31 28.01 -7.69
CA LEU A 733 9.26 28.99 -8.23
C LEU A 733 8.97 30.42 -7.74
N ARG A 734 7.70 30.86 -7.76
CA ARG A 734 7.25 32.15 -7.22
C ARG A 734 7.57 32.30 -5.72
N SER A 735 7.44 31.23 -4.96
CA SER A 735 7.73 31.18 -3.51
C SER A 735 9.22 31.05 -3.17
N GLY A 736 10.11 30.93 -4.16
CA GLY A 736 11.54 30.64 -3.94
C GLY A 736 11.82 29.21 -3.44
N ILE A 737 10.85 28.29 -3.59
CA ILE A 737 10.92 26.90 -3.16
C ILE A 737 11.32 26.02 -4.35
N LEU A 738 12.17 25.01 -4.12
CA LEU A 738 12.46 24.00 -5.15
C LEU A 738 11.20 23.18 -5.45
N PRO A 739 10.72 23.07 -6.70
CA PRO A 739 9.57 22.26 -7.05
C PRO A 739 9.75 20.78 -6.66
N ILE A 740 8.75 20.22 -5.98
CA ILE A 740 8.73 18.82 -5.53
C ILE A 740 7.61 18.08 -6.28
N THR A 741 7.83 16.78 -6.56
CA THR A 741 6.80 15.86 -7.05
C THR A 741 6.84 14.60 -6.19
N VAL A 742 5.67 14.04 -5.85
CA VAL A 742 5.51 12.89 -4.94
C VAL A 742 4.60 11.83 -5.58
N GLY A 743 4.92 10.55 -5.39
CA GLY A 743 4.17 9.43 -5.97
C GLY A 743 4.83 8.86 -7.23
N THR A 744 4.02 8.41 -8.18
CA THR A 744 4.45 7.55 -9.31
C THR A 744 4.85 8.29 -10.59
N ILE A 745 4.73 9.63 -10.64
CA ILE A 745 5.09 10.43 -11.83
C ILE A 745 6.63 10.66 -11.86
N GLN A 746 7.36 9.57 -12.09
CA GLN A 746 8.83 9.50 -12.02
C GLN A 746 9.54 10.09 -13.26
N LYS A 747 9.45 11.41 -13.44
CA LYS A 747 10.51 12.19 -14.09
C LYS A 747 10.69 13.52 -13.37
N PRO A 748 11.91 13.93 -13.00
CA PRO A 748 12.13 15.30 -12.53
C PRO A 748 11.70 16.27 -13.63
N LEU A 749 11.09 17.39 -13.24
CA LEU A 749 10.93 18.52 -14.15
C LEU A 749 12.33 19.11 -14.37
N ILE A 750 12.64 19.51 -15.61
CA ILE A 750 13.88 20.23 -15.91
C ILE A 750 13.91 21.47 -15.02
N PRO A 751 15.01 21.79 -14.32
CA PRO A 751 15.08 23.02 -13.54
C PRO A 751 14.88 24.21 -14.47
N VAL A 752 13.86 25.02 -14.23
CA VAL A 752 13.58 26.22 -15.03
C VAL A 752 14.04 27.43 -14.23
N HIS A 753 14.92 28.24 -14.81
CA HIS A 753 15.42 29.47 -14.20
C HIS A 753 14.66 30.68 -14.75
N ARG A 754 14.47 31.69 -13.91
CA ARG A 754 13.92 32.98 -14.30
C ARG A 754 15.07 33.87 -14.75
N GLU A 755 15.08 34.23 -16.03
CA GLU A 755 15.99 35.24 -16.56
C GLU A 755 15.26 36.58 -16.67
N GLU A 756 15.97 37.66 -16.38
CA GLU A 756 15.48 39.04 -16.53
C GLU A 756 16.21 39.66 -17.74
N THR A 757 15.44 40.14 -18.72
CA THR A 757 15.96 40.73 -19.96
C THR A 757 16.20 42.24 -19.79
N GLU A 758 16.97 42.84 -20.70
CA GLU A 758 17.40 44.24 -20.60
C GLU A 758 16.23 45.26 -20.64
N ASP A 759 15.05 44.83 -21.09
CA ASP A 759 13.80 45.60 -21.08
C ASP A 759 13.01 45.53 -19.75
N GLY A 760 13.48 44.73 -18.78
CA GLY A 760 12.82 44.49 -17.51
C GLY A 760 11.65 43.50 -17.56
N THR A 761 11.40 42.84 -18.70
CA THR A 761 10.58 41.62 -18.70
C THR A 761 11.37 40.45 -18.13
N SER A 762 10.70 39.34 -17.83
CA SER A 762 11.37 38.15 -17.31
C SER A 762 10.71 36.90 -17.83
N TYR A 763 11.50 35.96 -18.33
CA TYR A 763 11.02 34.71 -18.92
C TYR A 763 11.62 33.49 -18.20
N TYR A 764 11.08 32.31 -18.49
CA TYR A 764 11.43 31.06 -17.82
C TYR A 764 12.18 30.13 -18.78
N ALA A 765 13.51 30.04 -18.61
CA ALA A 765 14.41 29.27 -19.47
C ALA A 765 14.79 27.92 -18.84
N PRO A 766 14.79 26.80 -19.59
CA PRO A 766 15.24 25.50 -19.08
C PRO A 766 16.76 25.52 -18.83
N ALA A 767 17.20 25.02 -17.68
CA ALA A 767 18.61 24.91 -17.34
C ALA A 767 19.31 23.93 -18.30
N THR A 768 20.17 24.46 -19.17
CA THR A 768 20.92 23.69 -20.16
C THR A 768 21.89 22.73 -19.48
N SER A 769 21.60 21.43 -19.58
CA SER A 769 22.56 20.39 -19.20
C SER A 769 23.70 20.37 -20.21
N MET A 770 24.92 20.67 -19.77
CA MET A 770 26.13 20.36 -20.54
C MET A 770 26.24 18.85 -20.72
N VAL A 771 25.78 18.37 -21.88
CA VAL A 771 26.25 17.13 -22.48
C VAL A 771 27.53 17.48 -23.23
N GLU A 772 28.59 16.71 -23.05
CA GLU A 772 29.85 16.94 -23.77
C GLU A 772 29.71 16.41 -25.20
N ASP A 773 29.91 17.28 -26.20
CA ASP A 773 29.83 16.92 -27.62
C ASP A 773 30.91 15.89 -27.99
N ALA A 774 30.49 14.78 -28.57
CA ALA A 774 31.36 13.73 -29.07
C ALA A 774 30.89 13.26 -30.47
N ASN A 775 31.38 13.97 -31.48
CA ASN A 775 31.47 13.65 -32.92
C ASN A 775 30.67 12.43 -33.45
N ASN A 776 29.88 12.68 -34.50
CA ASN A 776 30.31 12.18 -35.82
C ASN A 776 29.72 12.98 -36.99
N ASP A 777 30.48 13.11 -38.08
CA ASP A 777 30.02 13.68 -39.35
C ASP A 777 29.20 12.67 -40.17
N SER A 778 28.22 13.15 -40.96
CA SER A 778 28.15 12.89 -42.41
C SER A 778 26.97 13.60 -43.12
N ASP A 779 27.23 14.80 -43.65
CA ASP A 779 27.06 15.19 -45.07
C ASP A 779 25.70 15.03 -45.83
N VAL A 780 25.67 15.57 -47.07
CA VAL A 780 24.72 15.37 -48.19
C VAL A 780 23.52 16.35 -48.30
N THR A 781 23.87 17.54 -48.82
CA THR A 781 23.16 18.34 -49.86
C THR A 781 21.76 18.95 -49.64
N MET A 782 21.69 20.24 -49.95
CA MET A 782 20.46 20.99 -50.28
C MET A 782 19.76 20.46 -51.54
N HIS A 783 18.45 20.75 -51.66
CA HIS A 783 17.91 21.28 -52.93
C HIS A 783 16.92 22.42 -52.64
N THR A 784 16.65 23.23 -53.67
CA THR A 784 16.13 24.61 -53.58
C THR A 784 14.86 24.82 -54.40
N ALA A 785 14.07 25.83 -54.02
CA ALA A 785 13.21 26.65 -54.89
C ALA A 785 11.96 25.98 -55.54
N SER A 786 10.91 26.71 -55.97
CA SER A 786 10.38 28.04 -55.60
C SER A 786 9.02 28.32 -56.33
N ASP A 787 8.36 29.43 -55.97
CA ASP A 787 7.43 30.29 -56.77
C ASP A 787 6.05 29.77 -57.30
N GLY A 788 5.17 30.75 -57.60
CA GLY A 788 3.86 30.62 -58.30
C GLY A 788 2.63 30.65 -57.37
N GLU A 789 1.89 31.75 -57.11
CA GLU A 789 1.24 32.82 -57.92
C GLU A 789 -0.19 32.47 -58.44
N GLY A 790 -1.08 33.48 -58.57
CA GLY A 790 -2.52 33.35 -58.85
C GLY A 790 -3.39 33.40 -57.57
N ASP A 791 -4.14 34.45 -57.19
CA ASP A 791 -4.97 35.45 -57.92
C ASP A 791 -6.28 34.84 -58.49
N GLU A 792 -7.46 35.50 -58.50
CA GLU A 792 -7.81 36.93 -58.32
C GLU A 792 -9.32 37.07 -57.88
N ASP A 793 -9.81 38.30 -57.69
CA ASP A 793 -11.23 38.77 -57.70
C ASP A 793 -12.31 38.30 -56.66
N ASP A 794 -13.30 39.11 -56.25
CA ASP A 794 -13.38 40.58 -56.03
C ASP A 794 -14.61 40.99 -55.16
N GLU A 795 -14.68 42.27 -54.76
CA GLU A 795 -15.84 43.18 -54.42
C GLU A 795 -17.31 42.64 -54.44
N SER A 796 -18.30 43.08 -53.63
CA SER A 796 -18.50 44.31 -52.82
C SER A 796 -19.72 44.23 -51.84
N PHE A 797 -19.92 45.28 -51.02
CA PHE A 797 -21.17 45.88 -50.47
C PHE A 797 -22.52 45.10 -50.55
N TYR A 798 -23.38 45.09 -49.51
CA TYR A 798 -24.03 46.28 -48.91
C TYR A 798 -24.63 45.99 -47.50
N SER A 799 -24.95 47.03 -46.72
CA SER A 799 -25.55 46.95 -45.36
C SER A 799 -26.92 47.62 -45.22
N MET A 800 -27.87 46.92 -44.57
CA MET A 800 -29.08 47.40 -43.86
C MET A 800 -29.57 46.20 -43.02
N SER A 801 -29.78 46.23 -41.71
CA SER A 801 -30.43 47.21 -40.81
C SER A 801 -31.96 47.27 -40.98
N ASP A 802 -32.64 46.95 -39.87
CA ASP A 802 -33.77 47.66 -39.23
C ASP A 802 -34.59 46.60 -38.44
N SER A 803 -34.69 46.63 -37.11
CA SER A 803 -35.33 47.62 -36.20
C SER A 803 -36.83 47.33 -35.98
N ASP A 804 -37.43 47.47 -34.78
CA ASP A 804 -36.93 47.82 -33.43
C ASP A 804 -37.97 47.44 -32.34
N ASP A 805 -37.58 47.62 -31.05
CA ASP A 805 -38.41 47.98 -29.86
C ASP A 805 -39.50 47.04 -29.25
N ASP A 806 -39.88 47.10 -27.95
CA ASP A 806 -39.24 47.56 -26.67
C ASP A 806 -40.17 47.21 -25.43
N ILE A 807 -39.74 47.56 -24.19
CA ILE A 807 -40.51 47.87 -22.95
C ILE A 807 -40.68 46.79 -21.82
N VAL A 808 -39.69 46.76 -20.90
CA VAL A 808 -39.72 47.04 -19.42
C VAL A 808 -40.83 46.50 -18.46
N SER A 809 -40.42 45.83 -17.35
CA SER A 809 -40.69 46.13 -15.89
C SER A 809 -40.32 44.93 -14.95
N ASP A 810 -39.44 45.02 -13.92
CA ASP A 810 -39.47 45.63 -12.54
C ASP A 810 -40.13 44.71 -11.45
N ILE A 811 -39.84 44.62 -10.12
CA ILE A 811 -38.85 45.04 -9.05
C ILE A 811 -39.18 44.11 -7.81
N GLU A 812 -38.52 43.82 -6.65
CA GLU A 812 -37.54 44.35 -5.63
C GLU A 812 -36.70 43.09 -5.11
N GLU A 813 -35.66 43.01 -4.24
CA GLU A 813 -35.11 43.68 -3.01
C GLU A 813 -35.84 43.39 -1.65
N ASP A 814 -35.23 43.12 -0.47
CA ASP A 814 -33.84 42.77 -0.05
C ASP A 814 -33.72 42.21 1.44
N LEU A 815 -32.55 41.66 1.83
CA LEU A 815 -31.90 41.56 3.18
C LEU A 815 -32.43 40.70 4.40
N THR A 816 -31.64 40.68 5.49
CA THR A 816 -31.62 39.78 6.69
C THR A 816 -31.64 40.58 8.04
N PRO A 817 -31.37 40.11 9.31
CA PRO A 817 -31.08 38.78 9.91
C PRO A 817 -31.65 38.48 11.37
N GLN A 818 -31.39 37.25 11.87
CA GLN A 818 -31.08 36.81 13.27
C GLN A 818 -32.00 36.96 14.54
N VAL A 819 -31.85 35.96 15.43
CA VAL A 819 -32.02 35.89 16.92
C VAL A 819 -33.39 35.59 17.60
N CYS A 820 -33.44 34.38 18.17
CA CYS A 820 -34.10 33.87 19.42
C CYS A 820 -35.34 34.56 20.04
N ARG A 821 -36.45 33.79 20.20
CA ARG A 821 -36.87 33.16 21.50
C ARG A 821 -38.09 32.22 21.37
N SER A 822 -38.20 31.30 22.32
CA SER A 822 -39.33 30.38 22.63
C SER A 822 -40.54 31.10 23.26
N PRO A 823 -41.78 30.53 23.37
CA PRO A 823 -42.09 29.09 23.49
C PRO A 823 -43.38 28.55 22.79
N SER A 824 -43.64 27.26 23.02
CA SER A 824 -44.90 26.50 22.86
C SER A 824 -46.10 27.11 23.63
N PRO A 825 -47.39 26.65 23.52
CA PRO A 825 -47.80 25.23 23.45
C PRO A 825 -49.12 24.89 22.67
N LEU A 826 -49.59 23.64 22.84
CA LEU A 826 -50.92 23.09 22.54
C LEU A 826 -51.28 22.89 21.04
N GLY A 827 -51.94 21.81 20.61
CA GLY A 827 -52.30 20.57 21.33
C GLY A 827 -53.50 19.84 20.69
N THR A 828 -53.60 18.51 20.88
CA THR A 828 -54.76 17.63 20.56
C THR A 828 -55.16 17.53 19.05
N GLU A 829 -55.68 16.43 18.50
CA GLU A 829 -55.86 15.04 18.98
C GLU A 829 -56.01 14.04 17.80
N SER A 830 -56.15 12.74 18.12
CA SER A 830 -56.95 11.66 17.47
C SER A 830 -57.57 11.88 16.05
N SER A 831 -57.72 10.88 15.16
CA SER A 831 -57.36 9.43 15.19
C SER A 831 -57.68 8.74 13.84
N ARG A 832 -57.38 7.43 13.73
CA ARG A 832 -58.10 6.30 13.05
C ARG A 832 -58.99 6.54 11.79
N SER A 833 -59.15 5.62 10.83
CA SER A 833 -58.48 4.33 10.48
C SER A 833 -59.17 3.71 9.24
N SER A 834 -58.48 2.80 8.52
CA SER A 834 -59.07 1.79 7.58
C SER A 834 -59.83 2.37 6.35
N THR A 835 -60.13 1.65 5.26
CA THR A 835 -60.24 0.18 5.02
C THR A 835 -59.81 -0.16 3.58
N ALA A 836 -59.65 -1.46 3.25
CA ALA A 836 -59.27 -1.97 1.93
C ALA A 836 -60.41 -2.01 0.90
N GLY A 837 -60.06 -2.19 -0.38
CA GLY A 837 -60.99 -2.49 -1.47
C GLY A 837 -60.27 -2.97 -2.73
N SER A 838 -60.58 -4.18 -3.19
CA SER A 838 -60.15 -4.78 -4.47
C SER A 838 -61.34 -4.87 -5.44
N PHE A 839 -61.12 -4.90 -6.75
CA PHE A 839 -61.70 -5.89 -7.70
C PHE A 839 -61.11 -5.72 -9.13
N GLU A 840 -61.74 -6.33 -10.14
CA GLU A 840 -61.09 -6.91 -11.33
C GLU A 840 -61.27 -6.15 -12.67
N THR A 841 -60.80 -6.81 -13.74
CA THR A 841 -60.69 -6.44 -15.16
C THR A 841 -62.02 -6.33 -15.93
N CYS A 842 -61.97 -5.72 -17.12
CA CYS A 842 -62.91 -6.01 -18.22
C CYS A 842 -62.20 -5.86 -19.60
N ASP A 843 -62.61 -6.65 -20.60
CA ASP A 843 -61.97 -6.79 -21.91
C ASP A 843 -62.54 -5.88 -23.02
N THR A 844 -61.81 -5.72 -24.14
CA THR A 844 -62.32 -6.04 -25.50
C THR A 844 -61.25 -6.01 -26.62
N TRP A 845 -61.51 -6.77 -27.70
CA TRP A 845 -60.76 -6.92 -28.98
C TRP A 845 -61.53 -6.16 -30.12
N PRO A 846 -61.33 -6.29 -31.48
CA PRO A 846 -60.46 -7.18 -32.31
C PRO A 846 -59.84 -6.64 -33.66
N THR A 847 -59.08 -7.53 -34.35
CA THR A 847 -58.97 -7.77 -35.84
C THR A 847 -58.15 -6.92 -36.85
N ALA A 848 -57.43 -7.66 -37.74
CA ALA A 848 -57.14 -7.48 -39.20
C ALA A 848 -56.43 -6.19 -39.72
N SER A 849 -55.35 -6.14 -40.53
CA SER A 849 -54.69 -6.97 -41.59
C SER A 849 -55.05 -6.60 -43.05
N TYR A 850 -54.05 -6.37 -43.96
CA TYR A 850 -53.96 -6.85 -45.39
C TYR A 850 -52.77 -6.25 -46.22
N TYR A 851 -51.99 -7.11 -46.93
CA TYR A 851 -51.29 -6.99 -48.25
C TYR A 851 -50.34 -5.78 -48.58
N GLU A 852 -49.42 -5.79 -49.56
CA GLU A 852 -49.37 -6.39 -50.94
C GLU A 852 -47.94 -6.78 -51.45
N THR A 853 -47.76 -7.10 -52.75
CA THR A 853 -46.58 -7.77 -53.40
C THR A 853 -46.41 -7.33 -54.88
N ALA A 854 -45.35 -7.61 -55.69
CA ALA A 854 -44.17 -8.50 -55.55
C ALA A 854 -42.81 -7.78 -55.82
N GLU A 855 -41.88 -8.04 -56.77
CA GLU A 855 -41.72 -8.88 -58.00
C GLU A 855 -40.23 -9.39 -58.15
N ASP A 856 -39.90 -10.18 -59.19
CA ASP A 856 -38.67 -11.02 -59.31
C ASP A 856 -37.47 -10.47 -60.14
N THR A 857 -36.30 -11.13 -60.04
CA THR A 857 -35.40 -11.44 -61.20
C THR A 857 -34.28 -12.43 -60.86
N ASP A 858 -34.02 -13.40 -61.76
CA ASP A 858 -33.09 -14.53 -61.57
C ASP A 858 -31.66 -14.30 -62.09
N VAL A 859 -30.68 -15.04 -61.53
CA VAL A 859 -29.52 -15.61 -62.25
C VAL A 859 -29.12 -16.96 -61.60
N GLU A 860 -29.07 -18.05 -62.36
CA GLU A 860 -28.48 -19.36 -61.97
C GLU A 860 -26.95 -19.38 -62.22
N GLU A 861 -26.12 -20.11 -61.47
CA GLU A 861 -25.54 -21.44 -61.79
C GLU A 861 -24.26 -21.57 -60.90
N GLU A 862 -23.64 -22.71 -60.57
CA GLU A 862 -24.01 -24.12 -60.59
C GLU A 862 -23.22 -24.83 -59.45
N LEU A 863 -23.62 -26.04 -59.05
CA LEU A 863 -22.79 -26.97 -58.26
C LEU A 863 -22.52 -28.22 -59.11
N PRO A 864 -21.34 -28.85 -58.98
CA PRO A 864 -21.38 -30.31 -58.93
C PRO A 864 -20.45 -30.99 -57.92
N SER A 865 -21.11 -31.75 -57.03
CA SER A 865 -20.76 -33.13 -56.67
C SER A 865 -19.61 -33.45 -55.69
N ILE A 866 -19.96 -34.38 -54.78
CA ILE A 866 -19.08 -35.10 -53.85
C ILE A 866 -18.77 -36.48 -54.46
N PRO A 867 -17.59 -37.08 -54.18
CA PRO A 867 -17.56 -38.51 -53.90
C PRO A 867 -16.98 -38.81 -52.51
N ARG A 868 -17.70 -39.61 -51.71
CA ARG A 868 -17.18 -40.18 -50.45
C ARG A 868 -16.30 -41.38 -50.75
N SER A 869 -15.17 -41.54 -50.05
CA SER A 869 -14.57 -42.87 -49.87
C SER A 869 -13.81 -43.04 -48.53
N ARG A 870 -14.01 -44.22 -47.95
CA ARG A 870 -13.15 -44.95 -47.00
C ARG A 870 -13.19 -46.39 -47.55
N PRO A 871 -12.08 -47.16 -47.55
CA PRO A 871 -11.80 -47.95 -46.35
C PRO A 871 -10.32 -48.31 -46.06
N SER A 872 -10.07 -48.68 -44.79
CA SER A 872 -9.09 -49.64 -44.24
C SER A 872 -7.77 -50.02 -44.96
N GLY A 873 -6.66 -49.84 -44.24
CA GLY A 873 -5.45 -50.69 -44.27
C GLY A 873 -4.31 -50.27 -45.22
N GLY A 874 -3.02 -50.52 -44.93
CA GLY A 874 -2.41 -51.02 -43.69
C GLY A 874 -0.97 -51.54 -43.88
N ARG A 875 -0.07 -51.30 -42.90
CA ARG A 875 1.41 -51.54 -42.95
C ARG A 875 2.14 -50.55 -43.90
N THR A 876 3.45 -50.26 -43.81
CA THR A 876 4.59 -50.97 -43.17
C THR A 876 5.67 -49.98 -42.64
N LEU A 877 6.61 -50.47 -41.83
CA LEU A 877 7.88 -49.82 -41.41
C LEU A 877 8.95 -49.89 -42.55
N PRO A 878 10.22 -49.44 -42.36
CA PRO A 878 10.75 -48.11 -41.99
C PRO A 878 11.87 -47.68 -42.99
N VAL A 879 12.76 -46.71 -42.65
CA VAL A 879 14.24 -46.64 -42.91
C VAL A 879 14.75 -45.18 -42.97
N THR A 880 16.03 -44.98 -42.63
CA THR A 880 16.77 -43.71 -42.49
C THR A 880 17.68 -43.37 -43.68
N ARG A 881 17.98 -42.08 -43.89
CA ARG A 881 19.33 -41.48 -44.17
C ARG A 881 19.25 -39.94 -44.38
N GLN A 882 20.14 -39.15 -43.77
CA GLN A 882 21.40 -38.55 -44.30
C GLN A 882 21.20 -37.73 -45.60
N TRP A 883 21.43 -36.41 -45.66
CA TRP A 883 22.61 -35.53 -45.38
C TRP A 883 23.48 -35.25 -46.62
N SER A 884 23.65 -33.95 -46.91
CA SER A 884 24.58 -33.28 -47.85
C SER A 884 24.47 -31.76 -47.51
N GLU A 885 25.49 -30.93 -47.22
CA GLU A 885 26.84 -30.79 -47.81
C GLU A 885 26.71 -30.35 -49.28
N GLU A 886 27.27 -29.26 -49.81
CA GLU A 886 28.52 -28.47 -49.63
C GLU A 886 28.25 -26.92 -49.69
N THR A 887 29.12 -25.88 -49.73
CA THR A 887 30.57 -25.49 -49.52
C THR A 887 30.63 -23.91 -49.37
N LEU A 888 31.70 -23.06 -49.38
CA LEU A 888 33.19 -23.08 -49.53
C LEU A 888 33.83 -21.76 -48.94
N VAL A 889 34.82 -21.88 -48.04
CA VAL A 889 36.11 -21.11 -47.87
C VAL A 889 36.24 -19.56 -47.98
N ASN A 890 36.92 -18.97 -46.97
CA ASN A 890 38.21 -18.24 -47.11
C ASN A 890 38.93 -18.06 -45.75
N ASP A 891 40.27 -18.19 -45.72
CA ASP A 891 41.11 -18.31 -44.52
C ASP A 891 42.04 -17.10 -44.26
N VAL A 892 42.76 -17.11 -43.11
CA VAL A 892 44.24 -16.97 -42.97
C VAL A 892 44.65 -17.12 -41.48
N ASP A 893 45.75 -17.84 -41.21
CA ASP A 893 46.30 -18.17 -39.86
C ASP A 893 46.99 -16.99 -39.11
N VAL A 894 47.58 -17.12 -37.89
CA VAL A 894 48.90 -17.76 -37.59
C VAL A 894 49.16 -17.99 -36.07
N VAL A 895 49.34 -19.27 -35.68
CA VAL A 895 50.28 -19.86 -34.66
C VAL A 895 50.12 -19.60 -33.13
N GLY A 896 50.34 -20.69 -32.34
CA GLY A 896 50.36 -20.76 -30.85
C GLY A 896 51.77 -20.68 -30.20
N PRO A 897 52.05 -21.30 -29.02
CA PRO A 897 51.78 -22.73 -28.68
C PRO A 897 50.99 -22.97 -27.35
N VAL A 898 50.24 -24.08 -27.12
CA VAL A 898 50.63 -25.50 -26.82
C VAL A 898 51.46 -25.62 -25.51
N ASP A 899 51.09 -26.39 -24.46
CA ASP A 899 50.87 -27.85 -24.46
C ASP A 899 50.20 -28.49 -23.18
N LYS A 900 49.42 -29.58 -23.36
CA LYS A 900 49.16 -30.77 -22.46
C LYS A 900 48.63 -30.61 -20.99
N VAL A 901 47.86 -31.53 -20.37
CA VAL A 901 47.44 -32.95 -20.63
C VAL A 901 45.92 -33.18 -20.36
N ARG A 902 45.34 -34.27 -20.91
CA ARG A 902 43.93 -34.73 -20.86
C ARG A 902 43.43 -35.37 -19.54
N LEU A 903 42.08 -35.40 -19.44
CA LEU A 903 41.17 -36.35 -18.73
C LEU A 903 41.27 -37.80 -19.32
N PRO A 904 40.34 -38.79 -19.13
CA PRO A 904 39.18 -39.02 -18.21
C PRO A 904 39.34 -40.43 -17.50
N PRO A 905 38.33 -41.28 -17.12
CA PRO A 905 36.86 -41.16 -17.12
C PRO A 905 36.06 -41.70 -15.89
N SER A 906 34.74 -41.47 -15.97
CA SER A 906 33.60 -41.95 -15.16
C SER A 906 33.33 -43.48 -15.30
N PRO A 907 32.34 -44.14 -14.62
CA PRO A 907 30.91 -43.73 -14.55
C PRO A 907 30.12 -44.01 -13.24
N ILE A 908 28.83 -43.64 -13.29
CA ILE A 908 27.81 -43.62 -12.23
C ILE A 908 27.08 -44.98 -12.08
N SER A 909 26.61 -45.31 -10.88
CA SER A 909 25.42 -46.15 -10.66
C SER A 909 24.72 -45.89 -9.31
N ARG A 910 23.40 -46.07 -9.25
CA ARG A 910 22.54 -45.82 -8.07
C ARG A 910 22.42 -47.06 -7.15
N PRO A 911 22.19 -46.87 -5.84
CA PRO A 911 21.48 -47.85 -5.01
C PRO A 911 20.21 -47.26 -4.33
N GLY A 912 19.38 -48.15 -3.76
CA GLY A 912 18.09 -47.84 -3.12
C GLY A 912 18.11 -47.81 -1.58
N PRO A 913 16.93 -47.86 -0.92
CA PRO A 913 16.78 -47.56 0.51
C PRO A 913 17.26 -48.68 1.47
N PRO A 914 17.64 -48.34 2.71
CA PRO A 914 18.33 -49.27 3.62
C PRO A 914 17.40 -50.24 4.38
N ARG A 915 17.97 -51.40 4.77
CA ARG A 915 17.43 -52.31 5.79
C ARG A 915 18.48 -52.64 6.86
N ARG A 916 18.02 -53.16 8.00
CA ARG A 916 18.77 -53.33 9.25
C ARG A 916 19.95 -54.33 9.17
N GLY A 917 21.14 -53.89 9.57
CA GLY A 917 21.79 -54.40 10.80
C GLY A 917 23.01 -55.35 10.73
N ILE A 918 23.73 -55.36 11.86
CA ILE A 918 24.66 -56.40 12.40
C ILE A 918 26.17 -56.34 12.03
N ARG A 919 26.91 -55.70 12.95
CA ARG A 919 28.19 -56.08 13.63
C ARG A 919 29.50 -56.46 12.88
N SER A 920 30.58 -55.80 13.36
CA SER A 920 31.92 -56.33 13.76
C SER A 920 32.90 -56.82 12.68
N SER A 921 34.22 -56.72 12.83
CA SER A 921 35.14 -56.14 13.87
C SER A 921 36.50 -55.83 13.20
N PHE A 922 37.38 -54.96 13.71
CA PHE A 922 38.36 -55.22 14.79
C PHE A 922 39.02 -53.90 15.27
N GLY A 923 39.53 -53.88 16.50
CA GLY A 923 40.40 -52.83 17.05
C GLY A 923 41.48 -53.44 17.96
N PRO A 924 42.54 -52.68 18.29
CA PRO A 924 42.81 -52.36 19.71
C PRO A 924 43.43 -50.95 19.91
N ARG A 925 43.52 -50.34 21.11
CA ARG A 925 42.73 -50.33 22.37
C ARG A 925 43.32 -49.20 23.27
N LEU A 926 42.85 -49.09 24.53
CA LEU A 926 43.32 -48.25 25.64
C LEU A 926 42.82 -46.78 25.62
N ASP A 927 42.26 -46.18 26.68
CA ASP A 927 41.78 -46.72 27.98
C ASP A 927 40.63 -45.85 28.56
N ASP A 928 39.61 -46.54 29.14
CA ASP A 928 38.87 -46.31 30.40
C ASP A 928 38.62 -44.89 31.01
N ALA A 929 37.47 -44.56 31.63
CA ALA A 929 36.23 -45.32 31.89
C ALA A 929 34.98 -44.41 32.20
N GLU A 930 33.81 -45.07 32.30
CA GLU A 930 32.43 -44.58 32.46
C GLU A 930 32.07 -44.13 33.92
N PRO A 931 30.92 -43.45 34.19
CA PRO A 931 29.62 -44.14 34.29
C PRO A 931 28.37 -43.35 33.79
N ALA A 932 27.21 -44.03 33.83
CA ALA A 932 25.94 -43.68 33.19
C ALA A 932 24.88 -42.99 34.13
N PRO A 933 23.66 -42.62 33.66
CA PRO A 933 22.77 -41.63 34.30
C PRO A 933 21.62 -42.19 35.15
N PRO A 934 20.91 -41.34 35.92
CA PRO A 934 19.63 -41.67 36.57
C PRO A 934 18.37 -41.19 35.79
N ARG A 935 17.25 -41.91 35.94
CA ARG A 935 15.88 -41.37 35.76
C ARG A 935 15.18 -41.19 37.15
N PRO A 936 13.84 -41.17 37.32
CA PRO A 936 13.19 -40.05 37.99
C PRO A 936 12.65 -40.35 39.39
N VAL A 937 12.49 -39.33 40.23
CA VAL A 937 11.80 -39.44 41.52
C VAL A 937 10.90 -38.22 41.77
N SER A 938 9.68 -38.51 42.25
CA SER A 938 8.73 -37.63 42.93
C SER A 938 8.16 -38.45 44.12
N PRO A 939 7.42 -37.89 45.11
CA PRO A 939 6.93 -36.50 45.25
C PRO A 939 7.12 -35.90 46.68
N HIS A 940 6.45 -34.76 46.93
CA HIS A 940 5.89 -34.29 48.22
C HIS A 940 6.66 -33.36 49.20
N LEU A 941 5.93 -32.28 49.55
CA LEU A 941 5.70 -31.66 50.89
C LEU A 941 6.57 -30.50 51.45
N SER A 942 5.95 -29.31 51.37
CA SER A 942 5.72 -28.29 52.43
C SER A 942 6.84 -27.38 53.01
N SER A 943 6.72 -26.08 52.67
CA SER A 943 6.82 -24.89 53.57
C SER A 943 8.21 -24.47 54.13
N PRO A 944 8.34 -23.26 54.72
CA PRO A 944 8.08 -21.91 54.18
C PRO A 944 9.36 -21.00 54.28
N PRO A 945 9.38 -19.73 53.82
CA PRO A 945 10.64 -18.98 53.65
C PRO A 945 11.14 -18.22 54.90
N PRO A 946 12.47 -17.98 55.02
CA PRO A 946 13.05 -17.13 56.07
C PRO A 946 13.11 -15.63 55.68
N THR A 947 12.83 -14.74 56.64
CA THR A 947 12.98 -13.28 56.52
C THR A 947 14.25 -12.75 57.22
N PRO A 948 14.77 -11.56 56.84
CA PRO A 948 16.02 -11.02 57.36
C PRO A 948 15.91 -10.36 58.76
N PRO A 949 17.03 -10.21 59.49
CA PRO A 949 17.07 -9.66 60.85
C PRO A 949 17.00 -8.10 60.94
N PRO A 950 16.76 -7.51 62.14
CA PRO A 950 16.11 -6.20 62.23
C PRO A 950 16.77 -5.12 63.12
N SER A 951 16.48 -3.83 62.83
CA SER A 951 16.43 -2.74 63.83
C SER A 951 15.79 -1.46 63.26
N SER A 952 14.99 -0.65 63.97
CA SER A 952 14.21 -0.88 65.22
C SER A 952 13.28 0.31 65.54
N ARG A 953 12.05 0.03 66.00
CA ARG A 953 11.25 0.84 66.98
C ARG A 953 10.78 2.28 66.56
N ARG A 954 9.58 2.78 66.95
CA ARG A 954 8.43 2.24 67.74
C ARG A 954 7.18 3.15 67.61
N ALA A 955 5.98 2.55 67.56
CA ALA A 955 4.65 3.08 68.02
C ALA A 955 4.02 4.32 67.34
N GLU A 956 2.68 4.50 67.31
CA GLU A 956 1.51 3.59 67.49
C GLU A 956 0.19 4.28 67.02
N LYS A 957 -0.79 3.49 66.54
CA LYS A 957 -2.28 3.69 66.62
C LYS A 957 -2.92 4.95 65.95
N SER A 958 -4.20 4.96 65.52
CA SER A 958 -5.13 3.86 65.14
C SER A 958 -6.42 4.37 64.43
N ARG A 959 -6.77 3.75 63.28
CA ARG A 959 -8.11 3.26 62.83
C ARG A 959 -9.41 4.12 62.96
N ALA A 960 -10.01 4.41 61.79
CA ALA A 960 -11.45 4.75 61.51
C ALA A 960 -11.99 6.09 62.11
N THR A 961 -13.08 6.72 61.65
CA THR A 961 -14.29 6.33 60.87
C THR A 961 -14.83 7.46 59.95
N ASP A 962 -15.66 7.10 58.96
CA ASP A 962 -16.85 7.79 58.37
C ASP A 962 -16.94 9.31 58.06
N ALA A 963 -17.68 9.56 56.96
CA ALA A 963 -18.54 10.72 56.65
C ALA A 963 -17.97 12.14 56.42
N GLY A 964 -18.60 12.86 55.49
CA GLY A 964 -18.66 14.33 55.45
C GLY A 964 -20.04 14.83 55.91
N PRO A 965 -20.49 16.08 55.59
CA PRO A 965 -19.83 17.11 54.78
C PRO A 965 -19.87 18.54 55.39
N SER A 966 -19.46 19.54 54.58
CA SER A 966 -19.95 20.94 54.56
C SER A 966 -19.58 22.00 55.64
N SER A 967 -19.22 23.18 55.12
CA SER A 967 -19.56 24.55 55.57
C SER A 967 -19.10 25.13 56.94
N SER A 968 -18.03 25.95 56.86
CA SER A 968 -17.95 27.37 57.29
C SER A 968 -18.24 27.84 58.75
N SER A 969 -17.32 28.63 59.32
CA SER A 969 -17.42 30.12 59.42
C SER A 969 -16.61 30.76 60.58
N SER A 970 -16.50 32.11 60.57
CA SER A 970 -15.99 33.02 61.64
C SER A 970 -14.48 33.34 61.70
N ARG A 971 -14.02 34.59 61.96
CA ARG A 971 -14.72 35.91 62.11
C ARG A 971 -13.77 37.13 62.03
N ARG A 972 -14.32 38.31 61.67
CA ARG A 972 -13.79 39.72 61.73
C ARG A 972 -12.69 40.07 60.68
N ARG A 973 -12.72 41.20 59.91
CA ARG A 973 -13.06 42.66 60.05
C ARG A 973 -11.87 43.50 60.59
N THR A 974 -11.42 44.63 59.99
CA THR A 974 -11.93 45.56 58.90
C THR A 974 -10.76 45.97 57.93
N HIS A 975 -10.72 47.01 57.03
CA HIS A 975 -11.59 48.16 56.68
C HIS A 975 -11.31 48.79 55.26
N ARG A 976 -12.08 49.86 54.93
CA ARG A 976 -11.95 51.02 53.99
C ARG A 976 -10.71 51.21 53.08
N THR A 977 -10.75 51.42 51.74
CA THR A 977 -11.38 52.45 50.81
C THR A 977 -10.63 53.81 50.67
N SER A 978 -10.44 54.51 49.52
CA SER A 978 -10.45 54.19 48.05
C SER A 978 -10.26 55.46 47.14
N ARG A 979 -9.27 55.48 46.19
CA ARG A 979 -9.06 56.50 45.08
C ARG A 979 -8.80 57.99 45.53
N PRO A 980 -8.45 59.00 44.67
CA PRO A 980 -8.32 59.09 43.18
C PRO A 980 -7.07 59.82 42.56
N THR A 981 -7.02 59.90 41.20
CA THR A 981 -6.50 60.96 40.26
C THR A 981 -5.13 61.70 40.35
N ILE A 982 -4.33 61.55 39.26
CA ILE A 982 -3.83 62.58 38.28
C ILE A 982 -2.96 63.80 38.73
N ASP A 983 -1.67 63.73 38.35
CA ASP A 983 -0.78 64.73 37.67
C ASP A 983 -0.14 65.99 38.36
N THR A 984 0.97 66.44 37.74
CA THR A 984 1.76 67.69 37.86
C THR A 984 2.76 67.88 39.02
N SER A 985 4.07 67.88 38.69
CA SER A 985 5.03 68.97 38.99
C SER A 985 6.51 68.63 38.63
N ASP A 986 7.10 69.41 37.72
CA ASP A 986 8.56 69.56 37.50
C ASP A 986 9.00 70.94 38.06
N PRO A 987 10.31 71.15 38.39
CA PRO A 987 11.09 72.09 37.55
C PRO A 987 12.65 71.87 37.48
N ILE A 988 13.21 71.89 36.25
CA ILE A 988 14.18 72.90 35.70
C ILE A 988 15.46 73.23 36.54
N SER A 989 16.72 73.31 36.04
CA SER A 989 17.36 73.22 34.69
C SER A 989 18.90 73.07 34.76
N SER A 990 19.56 72.56 33.70
CA SER A 990 20.58 73.28 32.88
C SER A 990 21.21 72.37 31.78
N ILE A 991 21.40 72.65 30.47
CA ILE A 991 21.67 73.83 29.59
C ILE A 991 23.16 73.87 29.12
N PRO A 992 23.53 74.09 27.81
CA PRO A 992 22.77 74.07 26.53
C PRO A 992 23.56 73.49 25.28
N PRO A 993 23.55 73.97 23.98
CA PRO A 993 23.14 73.10 22.85
C PRO A 993 23.83 73.23 21.42
N THR A 994 23.43 72.39 20.44
CA THR A 994 23.31 72.64 18.96
C THR A 994 24.57 73.02 18.10
N PRO A 995 24.58 72.96 16.73
CA PRO A 995 23.48 72.96 15.73
C PRO A 995 23.55 71.87 14.61
N VAL A 996 22.85 72.09 13.48
CA VAL A 996 22.36 71.09 12.50
C VAL A 996 22.60 71.48 11.02
N SER A 997 22.60 70.46 10.12
CA SER A 997 22.45 70.48 8.63
C SER A 997 23.71 70.68 7.75
N PRO A 998 23.72 70.21 6.47
CA PRO A 998 22.68 69.46 5.72
C PRO A 998 23.16 68.10 5.09
N ARG A 999 22.32 67.48 4.24
CA ARG A 999 22.60 66.23 3.47
C ARG A 999 23.61 66.42 2.31
N PRO A 1000 24.21 65.33 1.83
CA PRO A 1000 24.18 65.01 0.39
C PRO A 1000 23.66 63.58 0.07
N ASN A 1001 23.47 63.28 -1.22
CA ASN A 1001 22.92 62.01 -1.74
C ASN A 1001 23.92 60.84 -1.77
N PRO A 1002 23.45 59.57 -1.81
CA PRO A 1002 24.31 58.39 -1.85
C PRO A 1002 25.03 58.23 -3.20
N ARG A 1003 26.23 57.63 -3.16
CA ARG A 1003 26.90 56.99 -4.30
C ARG A 1003 27.15 55.51 -3.96
N GLN A 1004 27.17 54.68 -4.99
CA GLN A 1004 27.39 53.24 -4.88
C GLN A 1004 28.76 52.93 -4.25
N THR A 1005 28.78 51.93 -3.37
CA THR A 1005 29.99 51.21 -2.96
C THR A 1005 29.75 49.72 -3.16
N THR A 1006 30.67 49.05 -3.87
CA THR A 1006 30.59 47.61 -4.12
C THR A 1006 31.10 46.81 -2.92
N PRO A 1007 30.45 45.68 -2.56
CA PRO A 1007 30.91 44.83 -1.47
C PRO A 1007 32.15 44.03 -1.88
N HIS A 1008 33.24 44.14 -1.12
CA HIS A 1008 34.33 43.17 -1.18
C HIS A 1008 33.99 41.95 -0.29
N PRO A 1009 34.14 40.71 -0.78
CA PRO A 1009 33.83 39.52 0.02
C PRO A 1009 34.89 39.26 1.09
N GLU A 1010 34.49 39.29 2.36
CA GLU A 1010 35.36 38.86 3.46
C GLU A 1010 35.73 37.38 3.36
N LYS A 1011 36.94 37.02 3.79
CA LYS A 1011 37.37 35.62 3.95
C LYS A 1011 36.93 35.11 5.33
N PRO A 1012 36.05 34.09 5.44
CA PRO A 1012 35.66 33.53 6.72
C PRO A 1012 36.86 33.00 7.52
N ARG A 1013 36.82 33.21 8.83
CA ARG A 1013 37.88 32.78 9.77
C ARG A 1013 37.57 31.48 10.51
N GLU A 1014 36.33 31.00 10.40
CA GLU A 1014 35.80 29.81 11.07
C GLU A 1014 34.96 28.99 10.07
N PRO A 1015 34.87 27.66 10.23
CA PRO A 1015 34.06 26.80 9.37
C PRO A 1015 32.55 26.99 9.61
N VAL A 1016 31.76 26.73 8.57
CA VAL A 1016 30.34 27.11 8.43
C VAL A 1016 29.38 26.23 9.26
N ALA A 1017 29.81 25.04 9.71
CA ALA A 1017 29.02 24.12 10.55
C ALA A 1017 29.64 23.98 11.94
N SER A 1018 28.91 24.35 12.99
CA SER A 1018 29.43 24.62 14.35
C SER A 1018 29.34 23.47 15.37
N ASN A 1019 29.06 22.24 14.94
CA ASN A 1019 28.91 21.07 15.82
C ASN A 1019 30.18 20.19 15.90
N TYR A 1020 31.30 20.77 16.30
CA TYR A 1020 32.56 20.04 16.60
C TYR A 1020 32.82 19.97 18.12
N PRO A 1021 33.50 18.91 18.62
CA PRO A 1021 33.88 18.80 20.03
C PRO A 1021 34.72 20.01 20.49
N GLN A 1022 34.61 20.37 21.77
CA GLN A 1022 35.43 21.44 22.35
C GLN A 1022 36.93 21.12 22.24
N CYS A 1023 37.74 22.14 21.96
CA CYS A 1023 39.18 22.00 21.81
C CYS A 1023 39.84 21.62 23.15
N SER A 1024 40.34 20.37 23.23
CA SER A 1024 40.89 19.74 24.43
C SER A 1024 42.20 20.36 24.95
N ARG A 1025 42.76 21.38 24.28
CA ARG A 1025 44.00 22.06 24.67
C ARG A 1025 43.88 23.58 24.81
N THR A 1026 42.67 24.11 24.95
CA THR A 1026 42.44 25.56 25.15
C THR A 1026 41.45 25.82 26.30
N PRO A 1027 41.73 26.75 27.22
CA PRO A 1027 40.75 27.23 28.18
C PRO A 1027 39.48 27.74 27.46
N GLY A 1028 38.30 27.28 27.88
CA GLY A 1028 37.03 27.63 27.25
C GLY A 1028 36.74 26.93 25.91
N GLY A 1029 37.53 25.90 25.52
CA GLY A 1029 37.15 24.94 24.48
C GLY A 1029 37.11 25.45 23.03
N ARG A 1030 37.60 26.66 22.73
CA ARG A 1030 37.56 27.24 21.38
C ARG A 1030 38.72 26.76 20.50
N HIS A 1031 38.42 26.35 19.28
CA HIS A 1031 39.46 26.04 18.28
C HIS A 1031 40.16 27.30 17.77
N THR A 1032 41.40 27.14 17.29
CA THR A 1032 42.18 28.22 16.66
C THR A 1032 42.61 27.79 15.26
N TRP A 1033 41.77 28.09 14.27
CA TRP A 1033 41.88 27.54 12.92
C TRP A 1033 43.02 28.14 12.09
N LYS A 1034 43.86 27.27 11.51
CA LYS A 1034 44.67 27.59 10.33
C LYS A 1034 43.91 27.14 9.09
N ILE A 1035 43.71 28.05 8.15
CA ILE A 1035 42.91 27.83 6.94
C ILE A 1035 43.86 27.65 5.75
N ASN A 1036 43.72 26.55 5.02
CA ASN A 1036 44.26 26.37 3.69
C ASN A 1036 43.10 26.26 2.70
N ALA A 1037 43.08 27.06 1.64
CA ALA A 1037 41.92 27.25 0.78
C ALA A 1037 42.32 27.41 -0.69
N ASN A 1038 41.57 26.73 -1.57
CA ASN A 1038 41.59 26.94 -3.01
C ASN A 1038 40.18 27.34 -3.50
N ALA A 1039 39.96 27.37 -4.81
CA ALA A 1039 38.69 27.80 -5.40
C ALA A 1039 37.48 26.90 -5.03
N PHE A 1040 37.71 25.61 -4.77
CA PHE A 1040 36.66 24.59 -4.61
C PHE A 1040 36.64 23.92 -3.23
N GLN A 1041 37.73 24.02 -2.46
CA GLN A 1041 37.88 23.37 -1.17
C GLN A 1041 38.57 24.29 -0.14
N ARG A 1042 38.11 24.24 1.12
CA ARG A 1042 38.79 24.77 2.30
C ARG A 1042 39.12 23.66 3.27
N THR A 1043 40.23 23.80 3.99
CA THR A 1043 40.64 22.92 5.09
C THR A 1043 41.02 23.78 6.28
N TYR A 1044 40.31 23.58 7.40
CA TYR A 1044 40.55 24.25 8.67
C TYR A 1044 41.22 23.23 9.59
N ALA A 1045 42.46 23.46 10.00
CA ALA A 1045 43.15 22.63 10.98
C ALA A 1045 43.23 23.41 12.30
N CYS A 1046 42.84 22.82 13.41
CA CYS A 1046 43.04 23.46 14.70
C CYS A 1046 44.55 23.53 15.01
N SER A 1047 45.04 24.69 15.44
CA SER A 1047 46.45 24.86 15.82
C SER A 1047 46.82 24.11 17.11
N ASN A 1048 45.83 23.73 17.91
CA ASN A 1048 46.01 23.26 19.28
C ASN A 1048 45.58 21.80 19.50
N CYS A 1049 44.86 21.17 18.55
CA CYS A 1049 44.45 19.77 18.63
C CYS A 1049 44.44 19.11 17.24
N THR A 1050 44.14 17.81 17.18
CA THR A 1050 44.19 16.99 15.96
C THR A 1050 43.09 17.29 14.95
N ILE A 1051 41.98 17.91 15.37
CA ILE A 1051 40.78 18.15 14.56
C ILE A 1051 41.06 18.99 13.31
N LYS A 1052 40.67 18.44 12.17
CA LYS A 1052 40.64 19.06 10.84
C LYS A 1052 39.23 18.95 10.26
N VAL A 1053 38.74 20.06 9.69
CA VAL A 1053 37.46 20.14 8.98
C VAL A 1053 37.74 20.48 7.52
N LYS A 1054 37.13 19.76 6.58
CA LYS A 1054 37.18 20.05 5.14
C LYS A 1054 35.81 20.51 4.65
N GLU A 1055 35.79 21.63 3.95
CA GLU A 1055 34.61 22.17 3.27
C GLU A 1055 34.80 22.16 1.75
N LYS A 1056 33.72 21.91 1.02
CA LYS A 1056 33.63 22.04 -0.44
C LYS A 1056 32.73 23.23 -0.79
N ALA A 1057 33.01 23.91 -1.89
CA ALA A 1057 32.10 24.90 -2.46
C ALA A 1057 30.95 24.17 -3.17
N LEU A 1058 29.70 24.58 -2.89
CA LEU A 1058 28.54 24.11 -3.65
C LEU A 1058 28.49 24.85 -5.00
N LYS A 1059 28.24 24.12 -6.09
CA LYS A 1059 27.92 24.72 -7.41
C LYS A 1059 26.43 25.11 -7.43
N GLY A 1060 26.14 26.38 -7.63
CA GLY A 1060 24.77 26.89 -7.83
C GLY A 1060 24.70 28.40 -7.71
N LEU A 1061 24.18 29.04 -8.77
CA LEU A 1061 23.95 30.48 -8.95
C LEU A 1061 25.19 31.41 -9.01
N PRO A 1062 25.13 32.51 -9.81
CA PRO A 1062 26.13 33.56 -9.86
C PRO A 1062 25.89 34.70 -8.83
N SER A 1063 26.66 35.78 -8.99
CA SER A 1063 26.65 37.08 -8.29
C SER A 1063 26.95 37.14 -6.77
N ASP A 1064 26.36 36.33 -5.88
CA ASP A 1064 26.53 36.53 -4.42
C ASP A 1064 26.99 35.29 -3.63
N GLY A 1065 28.31 35.19 -3.41
CA GLY A 1065 28.93 34.36 -2.37
C GLY A 1065 28.89 32.83 -2.56
N ARG A 1066 30.05 32.20 -2.78
CA ARG A 1066 30.15 30.72 -2.73
C ARG A 1066 29.73 30.20 -1.36
N ARG A 1067 28.67 29.39 -1.30
CA ARG A 1067 28.22 28.66 -0.10
C ARG A 1067 29.10 27.42 0.12
N TRP A 1068 29.51 27.18 1.36
CA TRP A 1068 30.45 26.10 1.72
C TRP A 1068 29.76 25.07 2.60
N GLU A 1069 30.03 23.79 2.34
CA GLU A 1069 29.50 22.65 3.09
C GLU A 1069 30.66 21.80 3.65
N ALA A 1070 30.64 21.52 4.95
CA ALA A 1070 31.59 20.60 5.58
C ALA A 1070 31.29 19.16 5.16
N PHE A 1071 32.24 18.48 4.53
CA PHE A 1071 32.05 17.13 3.95
C PHE A 1071 32.96 16.06 4.55
N ALA A 1072 33.98 16.44 5.32
CA ALA A 1072 34.80 15.51 6.08
C ALA A 1072 35.37 16.19 7.34
N MET A 1073 35.34 15.46 8.46
CA MET A 1073 36.03 15.81 9.69
C MET A 1073 36.97 14.66 10.08
N THR A 1074 38.21 14.97 10.45
CA THR A 1074 39.20 13.98 10.89
C THR A 1074 40.10 14.55 11.98
N GLY A 1075 40.30 13.79 13.06
CA GLY A 1075 41.25 14.13 14.13
C GLY A 1075 40.81 13.68 15.52
#